data_AF-A0A9D8QQN1-F1
#
_entry.id   AF-A0A9D8QQN1-F1
#
_cell.length_a   1.000
_cell.length_b   1.000
_cell.length_c   1.000
_cell.angle_alpha   90.00
_cell.angle_beta   90.00
_cell.angle_gamma   90.00
#
_symmetry.space_group_name_H-M   'P 1'
#
loop_
_entity.id
_entity.type
_entity.pdbx_description
1 polymer ?
#
loop_
_entity_poly.entity_id
_entity_poly.type
_entity_poly.pdbx_seq_one_letter_code
_entity_poly.pdbx_strand_id
1 'polypeptide(L)'
;MKRLIAPIAIIICMIAFFVITGCQEFSRHDDQTLQSESPTSNRKPLVSVPETKPVTGSMPVEIKTVETKPAKTNHLAQTKTEEKKRKKEPFFQFYENVNLDSIAFEGTILSVSAIPDPEKNDYQNCLYTLLVEIDSLLSTSSLSKTIERTVLLNTPIMKNKKIIGRNILKPGDKVFCSCAEYGAMPQDIQEIQLSDDIQSFEHQQYYPLTINKISTFQKIGNRNFAKREITILPIQSFSRDEKAISSRHNRIQAEIDRVEEELVKHGGSFSAWKEEYKTIAEKYGNMSKEEYKGWINDSYFAAGGTETSYSTKEYIDGILPYKKYLEDNNIDLIVVRIPSKWDFAARVLASEDFQENPAWVEHYYECLKNDIEIVDPMPEMWKERFDFPLFYFYNTPEELHPFEGQSFVSAKVLSTVLSRYQYQKSPQEITLADSLFQTDQPRYFWPPGNEKFDPAKNIVFKQVVRDNKTIGNLASNSGSPFLFLSNSYFRFPQRSLGASVPGYTAYFIQAIPDWYYQDGTHNPMIRNLIAKPQLLNFRRAVIMVGHPDDWKEFPFIPKYIQDKAKRITLEKTISAFSDEVTINNYNSFLYSIDKDEAVLFTSNGIPVSQRVNQFEMKFSIPYLEGRKTCMVRVNFDRTSSITLIISRNDSIIDTCSLAPGRSQSADLFVPLLNQASDFSDVKILFQQKHYANEYAIKNIELWYY
;
A
#
# COMPACT_ATOMS: atom_id res chain seq x y z
N MET A 1 -77.81 -14.91 -17.26
CA MET A 1 -76.88 -15.76 -18.04
C MET A 1 -76.32 -14.88 -19.17
N LYS A 2 -75.27 -14.10 -18.87
CA LYS A 2 -73.82 -14.34 -19.08
C LYS A 2 -73.45 -14.13 -20.57
N ARG A 3 -72.91 -12.95 -20.97
CA ARG A 3 -71.51 -12.46 -20.83
C ARG A 3 -70.55 -13.28 -21.71
N LEU A 4 -69.52 -12.76 -22.40
CA LEU A 4 -69.00 -11.42 -22.74
C LEU A 4 -67.68 -11.73 -23.52
N ILE A 5 -67.27 -10.83 -24.42
CA ILE A 5 -65.88 -10.57 -24.90
C ILE A 5 -65.26 -11.48 -25.98
N ALA A 6 -65.09 -10.85 -27.15
CA ALA A 6 -64.10 -11.10 -28.19
C ALA A 6 -62.87 -10.16 -27.98
N PRO A 7 -61.90 -10.08 -28.90
CA PRO A 7 -60.63 -10.81 -28.97
C PRO A 7 -59.43 -9.84 -28.86
N ILE A 8 -58.18 -10.29 -29.07
CA ILE A 8 -57.06 -9.55 -29.71
C ILE A 8 -55.75 -10.28 -29.41
N ALA A 9 -55.29 -11.04 -30.39
CA ALA A 9 -53.93 -11.53 -30.51
C ALA A 9 -53.11 -10.46 -31.24
N ILE A 10 -52.59 -9.49 -30.48
CA ILE A 10 -51.60 -8.50 -30.91
C ILE A 10 -50.66 -8.29 -29.73
N ILE A 11 -49.41 -8.74 -29.89
CA ILE A 11 -48.11 -8.15 -29.48
C ILE A 11 -47.07 -9.25 -29.77
N ILE A 12 -46.95 -9.59 -31.05
CA ILE A 12 -45.72 -10.13 -31.65
C ILE A 12 -45.29 -9.03 -32.62
N CYS A 13 -44.76 -7.95 -32.06
CA CYS A 13 -44.18 -6.80 -32.75
C CYS A 13 -43.19 -6.14 -31.78
N MET A 14 -41.94 -6.64 -31.67
CA MET A 14 -40.81 -5.78 -31.28
C MET A 14 -39.38 -6.37 -31.38
N ILE A 15 -39.09 -7.42 -32.16
CA ILE A 15 -37.67 -7.78 -32.45
C ILE A 15 -37.54 -8.23 -33.90
N ALA A 16 -37.69 -7.31 -34.86
CA ALA A 16 -37.20 -7.45 -36.23
C ALA A 16 -37.46 -6.15 -37.03
N PHE A 17 -36.92 -5.01 -36.59
CA PHE A 17 -36.90 -3.80 -37.41
C PHE A 17 -35.86 -2.81 -36.87
N PHE A 18 -34.58 -3.02 -37.20
CA PHE A 18 -33.58 -1.95 -37.43
C PHE A 18 -32.33 -2.59 -38.04
N VAL A 19 -32.51 -3.09 -39.26
CA VAL A 19 -31.43 -3.43 -40.20
C VAL A 19 -31.74 -2.63 -41.46
N ILE A 20 -30.82 -1.73 -41.81
CA ILE A 20 -30.75 -0.89 -43.04
C ILE A 20 -31.55 0.42 -43.01
N THR A 21 -30.83 1.54 -42.78
CA THR A 21 -30.66 2.64 -43.76
C THR A 21 -29.57 3.58 -43.25
N GLY A 22 -28.65 4.00 -44.14
CA GLY A 22 -27.77 5.15 -43.89
C GLY A 22 -26.35 5.06 -44.46
N CYS A 23 -26.22 5.02 -45.78
CA CYS A 23 -24.97 5.36 -46.48
C CYS A 23 -24.74 6.88 -46.49
N GLN A 24 -23.50 7.33 -46.27
CA GLN A 24 -22.76 8.41 -46.98
C GLN A 24 -21.37 8.56 -46.35
N GLU A 25 -20.32 8.02 -47.00
CA GLU A 25 -19.31 8.74 -47.81
C GLU A 25 -18.27 9.54 -47.00
N PHE A 26 -17.00 9.10 -46.99
CA PHE A 26 -15.85 9.86 -47.51
C PHE A 26 -14.57 9.01 -47.67
N SER A 27 -14.19 8.87 -48.94
CA SER A 27 -12.89 8.65 -49.61
C SER A 27 -11.66 7.93 -49.00
N ARG A 28 -11.20 6.92 -49.75
CA ARG A 28 -9.86 6.71 -50.37
C ARG A 28 -8.58 7.02 -49.56
N HIS A 29 -7.73 6.00 -49.36
CA HIS A 29 -6.57 5.73 -50.24
C HIS A 29 -5.92 4.35 -49.95
N ASP A 30 -5.73 3.60 -51.04
CA ASP A 30 -4.71 2.61 -51.43
C ASP A 30 -4.23 1.55 -50.42
N ASP A 31 -4.53 0.26 -50.62
CA ASP A 31 -3.87 -0.69 -51.54
C ASP A 31 -2.33 -0.66 -51.51
N GLN A 32 -1.74 -1.65 -50.85
CA GLN A 32 -0.76 -2.51 -51.52
C GLN A 32 -0.72 -3.92 -50.95
N THR A 33 -0.68 -4.83 -51.91
CA THR A 33 -0.92 -6.26 -51.91
C THR A 33 0.34 -7.07 -51.61
N LEU A 34 0.10 -8.29 -51.11
CA LEU A 34 0.77 -9.56 -51.43
C LEU A 34 2.31 -9.59 -51.46
N GLN A 35 2.91 -10.49 -50.68
CA GLN A 35 3.45 -11.72 -51.29
C GLN A 35 3.82 -12.77 -50.23
N SER A 36 3.15 -13.91 -50.37
CA SER A 36 3.55 -15.22 -49.89
C SER A 36 4.77 -15.71 -50.66
N GLU A 37 5.86 -16.05 -50.00
CA GLU A 37 6.83 -17.01 -50.52
C GLU A 37 7.36 -17.91 -49.40
N SER A 38 7.14 -19.21 -49.58
CA SER A 38 8.03 -20.25 -49.11
C SER A 38 8.60 -20.91 -50.36
N PRO A 39 9.90 -21.28 -50.35
CA PRO A 39 10.19 -22.64 -50.79
C PRO A 39 11.39 -23.31 -50.08
N THR A 40 11.13 -24.54 -49.63
CA THR A 40 11.91 -25.78 -49.83
C THR A 40 13.46 -25.81 -49.71
N SER A 41 13.88 -26.62 -48.74
CA SER A 41 14.71 -27.85 -48.87
C SER A 41 16.20 -27.81 -49.27
N ASN A 42 16.91 -28.78 -48.68
CA ASN A 42 18.07 -29.55 -49.17
C ASN A 42 19.50 -29.12 -48.78
N ARG A 43 20.09 -29.88 -47.85
CA ARG A 43 21.26 -30.82 -48.02
C ARG A 43 21.92 -31.04 -46.65
N LYS A 44 21.75 -32.24 -46.07
CA LYS A 44 22.66 -33.41 -46.01
C LYS A 44 23.90 -33.26 -45.08
N PRO A 45 24.25 -34.32 -44.32
CA PRO A 45 25.16 -34.31 -43.18
C PRO A 45 26.58 -34.72 -43.57
N LEU A 46 27.59 -34.44 -42.73
CA LEU A 46 28.82 -35.24 -42.61
C LEU A 46 29.62 -34.91 -41.34
N VAL A 47 29.87 -35.97 -40.58
CA VAL A 47 31.17 -36.37 -39.98
C VAL A 47 31.56 -35.87 -38.59
N SER A 48 31.78 -36.90 -37.80
CA SER A 48 32.27 -37.09 -36.45
C SER A 48 33.79 -36.93 -36.27
N VAL A 49 34.22 -37.11 -35.01
CA VAL A 49 35.54 -37.57 -34.50
C VAL A 49 36.50 -36.43 -34.06
N PRO A 50 37.30 -36.56 -32.98
CA PRO A 50 37.04 -37.15 -31.65
C PRO A 50 37.59 -36.29 -30.47
N GLU A 51 37.41 -36.87 -29.27
CA GLU A 51 38.04 -36.58 -27.98
C GLU A 51 39.54 -36.25 -27.99
N THR A 52 39.94 -35.35 -27.09
CA THR A 52 41.24 -35.42 -26.39
C THR A 52 41.13 -34.89 -24.96
N LYS A 53 41.39 -35.75 -23.96
CA LYS A 53 41.96 -35.39 -22.64
C LYS A 53 43.49 -35.43 -22.74
N PRO A 54 44.24 -34.61 -21.98
CA PRO A 54 44.90 -35.08 -20.74
C PRO A 54 44.84 -34.01 -19.60
N VAL A 55 44.68 -34.32 -18.30
CA VAL A 55 45.55 -34.98 -17.29
C VAL A 55 46.72 -34.10 -16.78
N THR A 56 46.74 -33.93 -15.43
CA THR A 56 47.82 -33.49 -14.49
C THR A 56 48.31 -32.04 -14.59
N GLY A 57 48.65 -31.31 -13.52
CA GLY A 57 48.85 -31.56 -12.09
C GLY A 57 49.65 -30.36 -11.50
N SER A 58 49.79 -30.34 -10.16
CA SER A 58 50.69 -29.51 -9.31
C SER A 58 50.21 -28.14 -8.76
N MET A 59 49.98 -28.14 -7.44
CA MET A 59 50.20 -27.02 -6.49
C MET A 59 51.69 -27.06 -6.01
N PRO A 60 52.16 -26.21 -5.08
CA PRO A 60 51.93 -24.78 -4.79
C PRO A 60 53.27 -23.99 -4.73
N VAL A 61 53.23 -22.65 -4.62
CA VAL A 61 54.40 -21.86 -4.17
C VAL A 61 53.98 -20.86 -3.09
N GLU A 62 54.53 -21.03 -1.89
CA GLU A 62 54.61 -20.06 -0.80
C GLU A 62 55.46 -18.85 -1.21
N ILE A 63 55.04 -17.64 -0.82
CA ILE A 63 55.97 -16.52 -0.63
C ILE A 63 55.70 -15.92 0.75
N LYS A 64 56.63 -16.18 1.67
CA LYS A 64 56.87 -15.38 2.89
C LYS A 64 57.68 -14.15 2.50
N THR A 65 57.33 -12.99 3.04
CA THR A 65 58.28 -11.89 3.18
C THR A 65 58.17 -11.27 4.56
N VAL A 66 59.35 -11.10 5.15
CA VAL A 66 59.65 -10.71 6.53
C VAL A 66 59.71 -9.17 6.66
N GLU A 67 59.44 -8.75 7.88
CA GLU A 67 59.41 -7.40 8.47
C GLU A 67 60.56 -6.45 8.12
N THR A 68 60.25 -5.14 8.17
CA THR A 68 61.15 -4.13 8.77
C THR A 68 60.35 -3.08 9.57
N LYS A 69 60.67 -2.93 10.86
CA LYS A 69 60.25 -1.81 11.74
C LYS A 69 61.08 -0.55 11.44
N PRO A 70 60.56 0.64 11.80
CA PRO A 70 61.34 1.42 12.76
C PRO A 70 60.53 2.18 13.84
N ALA A 71 61.22 2.32 14.97
CA ALA A 71 61.25 3.38 15.98
C ALA A 71 59.97 3.90 16.67
N LYS A 72 60.00 3.76 18.01
CA LYS A 72 59.11 4.33 19.02
C LYS A 72 59.28 5.85 19.14
N THR A 73 58.17 6.55 19.36
CA THR A 73 58.13 7.76 20.20
C THR A 73 57.00 7.62 21.22
N ASN A 74 57.39 7.70 22.50
CA ASN A 74 56.50 7.68 23.65
C ASN A 74 55.78 9.01 23.78
N HIS A 75 54.45 9.04 23.73
CA HIS A 75 53.60 9.99 24.44
C HIS A 75 52.13 9.57 24.28
N LEU A 76 51.61 8.72 25.18
CA LEU A 76 50.21 8.67 25.65
C LEU A 76 50.04 7.44 26.54
N ALA A 77 50.59 7.51 27.74
CA ALA A 77 50.39 6.50 28.78
C ALA A 77 49.55 7.12 29.89
N GLN A 78 48.27 7.43 29.61
CA GLN A 78 47.31 7.76 30.67
C GLN A 78 45.83 7.55 30.30
N THR A 79 45.47 7.26 29.05
CA THR A 79 44.07 6.98 28.64
C THR A 79 43.73 5.51 28.41
N LYS A 80 44.70 4.58 28.47
CA LYS A 80 44.49 3.16 28.12
C LYS A 80 44.04 2.23 29.26
N THR A 81 43.90 2.74 30.48
CA THR A 81 43.60 1.88 31.64
C THR A 81 42.10 1.77 31.96
N GLU A 82 41.26 2.69 31.50
CA GLU A 82 39.80 2.59 31.65
C GLU A 82 39.09 1.93 30.46
N GLU A 83 39.69 1.98 29.27
CA GLU A 83 39.11 1.40 28.04
C GLU A 83 39.23 -0.14 27.97
N LYS A 84 40.01 -0.76 28.86
CA LYS A 84 40.21 -2.22 28.93
C LYS A 84 39.25 -2.99 29.84
N LYS A 85 38.32 -2.32 30.53
CA LYS A 85 37.30 -2.97 31.39
C LYS A 85 35.88 -3.02 30.80
N ARG A 86 35.68 -2.63 29.53
CA ARG A 86 34.37 -2.74 28.83
C ARG A 86 34.46 -3.36 27.43
N LYS A 87 35.33 -4.35 27.21
CA LYS A 87 35.18 -5.28 26.08
C LYS A 87 34.34 -6.48 26.50
N LYS A 88 33.04 -6.25 26.74
CA LYS A 88 32.04 -7.29 26.45
C LYS A 88 31.72 -7.11 24.97
N GLU A 89 31.96 -8.13 24.16
CA GLU A 89 31.49 -8.15 22.77
C GLU A 89 30.00 -7.77 22.75
N PRO A 90 29.57 -6.94 21.78
CA PRO A 90 28.16 -6.60 21.67
C PRO A 90 27.36 -7.90 21.53
N PHE A 91 26.33 -8.02 22.37
CA PHE A 91 25.44 -9.18 22.42
C PHE A 91 24.78 -9.43 21.06
N PHE A 92 24.61 -8.38 20.25
CA PHE A 92 24.49 -8.45 18.79
C PHE A 92 25.01 -7.18 18.10
N GLN A 93 25.59 -7.35 16.91
CA GLN A 93 25.88 -6.28 15.95
C GLN A 93 25.32 -6.75 14.60
N PHE A 94 24.21 -6.15 14.18
CA PHE A 94 23.39 -6.70 13.09
C PHE A 94 23.71 -6.11 11.71
N TYR A 95 24.30 -4.93 11.66
CA TYR A 95 24.63 -4.24 10.42
C TYR A 95 25.85 -3.33 10.65
N GLU A 96 26.94 -3.58 9.91
CA GLU A 96 28.11 -2.70 9.87
C GLU A 96 28.04 -1.89 8.57
N ASN A 97 28.34 -0.58 8.63
CA ASN A 97 28.57 0.31 7.48
C ASN A 97 27.35 0.99 6.80
N VAL A 98 26.33 1.41 7.56
CA VAL A 98 25.36 2.40 7.06
C VAL A 98 25.42 3.65 7.94
N ASN A 99 25.65 4.81 7.33
CA ASN A 99 25.67 6.10 8.01
C ASN A 99 24.23 6.55 8.29
N LEU A 100 23.54 5.84 9.19
CA LEU A 100 22.18 6.15 9.63
C LEU A 100 22.22 7.10 10.82
N ASP A 101 21.30 8.06 10.87
CA ASP A 101 21.03 8.76 12.12
C ASP A 101 20.56 7.71 13.14
N SER A 102 21.21 7.68 14.30
CA SER A 102 20.98 6.66 15.31
C SER A 102 20.85 7.26 16.69
N ILE A 103 20.15 6.55 17.55
CA ILE A 103 19.96 6.89 18.95
C ILE A 103 20.57 5.79 19.82
N ALA A 104 20.99 6.16 21.03
CA ALA A 104 21.40 5.20 22.05
C ALA A 104 20.64 5.49 23.33
N PHE A 105 20.13 4.45 23.99
CA PHE A 105 19.32 4.56 25.19
C PHE A 105 19.50 3.36 26.12
N GLU A 106 19.11 3.53 27.38
CA GLU A 106 18.88 2.43 28.31
C GLU A 106 17.40 2.35 28.68
N GLY A 107 16.86 1.14 28.79
CA GLY A 107 15.44 0.92 29.02
C GLY A 107 15.10 -0.44 29.61
N THR A 108 13.83 -0.62 29.95
CA THR A 108 13.25 -1.86 30.47
C THR A 108 12.33 -2.46 29.43
N ILE A 109 12.48 -3.76 29.17
CA ILE A 109 11.56 -4.49 28.30
C ILE A 109 10.24 -4.70 29.04
N LEU A 110 9.16 -4.15 28.49
CA LEU A 110 7.81 -4.30 29.02
C LEU A 110 7.14 -5.57 28.51
N SER A 111 7.28 -5.82 27.21
CA SER A 111 6.67 -6.96 26.54
C SER A 111 7.57 -7.48 25.42
N VAL A 112 7.38 -8.74 25.07
CA VAL A 112 8.13 -9.46 24.05
C VAL A 112 7.14 -10.26 23.23
N SER A 113 7.25 -10.17 21.91
CA SER A 113 6.35 -10.93 21.04
C SER A 113 6.66 -12.43 21.05
N ALA A 114 5.69 -13.24 20.64
CA ALA A 114 5.90 -14.67 20.46
C ALA A 114 7.11 -14.95 19.56
N ILE A 115 7.98 -15.83 20.04
CA ILE A 115 9.17 -16.24 19.30
C ILE A 115 8.76 -17.33 18.33
N PRO A 116 9.02 -17.16 17.02
CA PRO A 116 8.65 -18.15 16.04
C PRO A 116 9.43 -19.45 16.26
N ASP A 117 8.75 -20.58 16.08
CA ASP A 117 9.37 -21.89 16.01
C ASP A 117 10.17 -22.01 14.69
N PRO A 118 11.50 -22.18 14.72
CA PRO A 118 12.30 -22.21 13.50
C PRO A 118 11.97 -23.37 12.57
N GLU A 119 11.44 -24.47 13.09
CA GLU A 119 11.10 -25.64 12.28
C GLU A 119 9.77 -25.46 11.56
N LYS A 120 8.86 -24.65 12.12
CA LYS A 120 7.51 -24.42 11.59
C LYS A 120 7.35 -23.12 10.83
N ASN A 121 8.23 -22.15 11.06
CA ASN A 121 8.18 -20.89 10.35
C ASN A 121 8.52 -21.12 8.88
N ASP A 122 7.83 -20.48 7.93
CA ASP A 122 8.08 -20.61 6.48
C ASP A 122 9.31 -19.82 6.01
N TYR A 123 9.71 -18.78 6.75
CA TYR A 123 10.76 -17.84 6.37
C TYR A 123 12.12 -18.20 6.99
N GLN A 124 13.20 -17.87 6.28
CA GLN A 124 14.57 -18.15 6.73
C GLN A 124 15.00 -17.22 7.88
N ASN A 125 14.57 -15.97 7.81
CA ASN A 125 14.91 -14.92 8.75
C ASN A 125 13.63 -14.36 9.34
N CYS A 126 13.66 -13.98 10.62
CA CYS A 126 12.52 -13.38 11.29
C CYS A 126 12.99 -12.36 12.33
N LEU A 127 12.25 -11.27 12.42
CA LEU A 127 12.32 -10.28 13.47
C LEU A 127 11.22 -10.56 14.50
N TYR A 128 11.46 -10.23 15.76
CA TYR A 128 10.46 -10.19 16.81
C TYR A 128 10.40 -8.79 17.41
N THR A 129 9.23 -8.43 17.92
CA THR A 129 8.97 -7.10 18.45
C THR A 129 9.19 -7.09 19.96
N LEU A 130 9.92 -6.08 20.44
CA LEU A 130 10.07 -5.77 21.86
C LEU A 130 9.38 -4.45 22.16
N LEU A 131 8.55 -4.39 23.19
CA LEU A 131 8.07 -3.13 23.74
C LEU A 131 9.03 -2.67 24.83
N VAL A 132 9.62 -1.49 24.68
CA VAL A 132 10.66 -0.99 25.60
C VAL A 132 10.27 0.36 26.16
N GLU A 133 10.25 0.46 27.49
CA GLU A 133 10.21 1.74 28.19
C GLU A 133 11.63 2.27 28.37
N ILE A 134 11.89 3.46 27.85
CA ILE A 134 13.19 4.10 27.91
C ILE A 134 13.33 4.83 29.24
N ASP A 135 14.39 4.51 29.96
CA ASP A 135 14.76 5.14 31.23
C ASP A 135 15.68 6.34 30.97
N SER A 136 16.69 6.18 30.10
CA SER A 136 17.64 7.26 29.80
C SER A 136 18.09 7.28 28.33
N LEU A 137 18.22 8.49 27.78
CA LEU A 137 18.79 8.73 26.45
C LEU A 137 20.28 9.07 26.58
N LEU A 138 21.11 8.33 25.85
CA LEU A 138 22.57 8.42 25.90
C LEU A 138 23.15 9.26 24.74
N SER A 139 22.44 9.37 23.62
CA SER A 139 22.86 10.18 22.47
C SER A 139 22.07 11.50 22.36
N THR A 140 22.60 12.48 21.62
CA THR A 140 21.97 13.80 21.34
C THR A 140 21.62 13.98 19.86
N SER A 141 21.35 12.90 19.13
CA SER A 141 21.00 12.96 17.70
C SER A 141 19.70 13.72 17.45
N SER A 142 19.42 14.10 16.20
CA SER A 142 18.14 14.70 15.78
C SER A 142 16.95 13.85 16.23
N LEU A 143 17.06 12.53 16.06
CA LEU A 143 16.11 11.53 16.53
C LEU A 143 15.84 11.57 18.04
N SER A 144 16.82 11.98 18.87
CA SER A 144 16.63 12.07 20.32
C SER A 144 15.59 13.13 20.73
N LYS A 145 15.21 14.04 19.83
CA LYS A 145 14.19 15.06 20.06
C LYS A 145 12.76 14.56 19.80
N THR A 146 12.61 13.48 19.04
CA THR A 146 11.31 12.96 18.57
C THR A 146 10.95 11.61 19.20
N ILE A 147 11.88 11.01 19.94
CA ILE A 147 11.70 9.71 20.55
C ILE A 147 10.71 9.76 21.72
N GLU A 148 9.82 8.76 21.73
CA GLU A 148 8.85 8.53 22.79
C GLU A 148 9.49 7.81 23.99
N ARG A 149 8.85 7.91 25.16
CA ARG A 149 9.25 7.13 26.33
C ARG A 149 9.08 5.62 26.11
N THR A 150 8.13 5.21 25.28
CA THR A 150 7.89 3.81 24.96
C THR A 150 8.04 3.61 23.47
N VAL A 151 8.83 2.62 23.06
CA VAL A 151 9.14 2.32 21.65
C VAL A 151 9.00 0.83 21.34
N LEU A 152 8.82 0.49 20.07
CA LEU A 152 8.91 -0.87 19.57
C LEU A 152 10.30 -1.10 18.96
N LEU A 153 10.97 -2.19 19.32
CA LEU A 153 12.19 -2.64 18.67
C LEU A 153 11.92 -3.90 17.84
N ASN A 154 12.08 -3.82 16.53
CA ASN A 154 12.00 -4.95 15.61
C ASN A 154 13.39 -5.62 15.57
N THR A 155 13.59 -6.58 16.47
CA THR A 155 14.90 -7.18 16.73
C THR A 155 15.05 -8.48 15.95
N PRO A 156 16.20 -8.80 15.36
CA PRO A 156 16.41 -10.12 14.76
C PRO A 156 16.38 -11.24 15.81
N ILE A 157 15.57 -12.27 15.57
CA ILE A 157 15.51 -13.47 16.44
C ILE A 157 15.89 -14.74 15.71
N MET A 158 15.70 -14.80 14.39
CA MET A 158 15.99 -15.98 13.59
C MET A 158 16.78 -15.62 12.35
N LYS A 159 17.81 -16.43 12.05
CA LYS A 159 18.58 -16.38 10.80
C LYS A 159 18.83 -17.77 10.28
N ASN A 160 18.52 -18.02 9.01
CA ASN A 160 18.63 -19.34 8.36
C ASN A 160 18.00 -20.48 9.18
N LYS A 161 16.75 -20.32 9.62
CA LYS A 161 16.01 -21.29 10.46
C LYS A 161 16.68 -21.62 11.79
N LYS A 162 17.51 -20.72 12.32
CA LYS A 162 18.14 -20.87 13.64
C LYS A 162 17.88 -19.64 14.48
N ILE A 163 17.43 -19.87 15.72
CA ILE A 163 17.35 -18.78 16.70
C ILE A 163 18.77 -18.23 16.92
N ILE A 164 18.90 -16.93 16.78
CA ILE A 164 20.13 -16.20 17.03
C ILE A 164 20.04 -15.54 18.41
N GLY A 165 21.13 -15.60 19.18
CA GLY A 165 21.21 -15.11 20.55
C GLY A 165 21.17 -16.19 21.62
N ARG A 166 22.08 -16.11 22.59
CA ARG A 166 22.19 -17.09 23.69
C ARG A 166 21.25 -16.83 24.87
N ASN A 167 20.66 -15.64 24.96
CA ASN A 167 19.70 -15.26 26.01
C ASN A 167 18.58 -14.42 25.37
N ILE A 168 17.49 -15.08 24.99
CA ILE A 168 16.26 -14.43 24.58
C ILE A 168 15.89 -13.37 25.64
N LEU A 169 15.71 -12.13 25.20
CA LEU A 169 15.27 -11.04 26.06
C LEU A 169 13.84 -11.31 26.53
N LYS A 170 13.55 -10.96 27.79
CA LYS A 170 12.24 -11.19 28.43
C LYS A 170 11.71 -9.93 29.11
N PRO A 171 10.40 -9.85 29.40
CA PRO A 171 9.84 -8.78 30.21
C PRO A 171 10.61 -8.60 31.53
N GLY A 172 10.88 -7.35 31.90
CA GLY A 172 11.66 -6.95 33.06
C GLY A 172 13.18 -6.87 32.85
N ASP A 173 13.70 -7.37 31.73
CA ASP A 173 15.13 -7.21 31.43
C ASP A 173 15.48 -5.74 31.15
N LYS A 174 16.63 -5.30 31.68
CA LYS A 174 17.19 -3.99 31.40
C LYS A 174 18.17 -4.09 30.24
N VAL A 175 18.07 -3.16 29.30
CA VAL A 175 18.88 -3.15 28.09
C VAL A 175 19.56 -1.80 27.87
N PHE A 176 20.76 -1.85 27.31
CA PHE A 176 21.35 -0.78 26.53
C PHE A 176 21.08 -1.09 25.06
N CYS A 177 20.57 -0.12 24.31
CA CYS A 177 20.27 -0.27 22.89
C CYS A 177 20.82 0.92 22.11
N SER A 178 21.45 0.66 20.97
CA SER A 178 21.59 1.65 19.91
C SER A 178 20.76 1.22 18.72
N CYS A 179 19.92 2.12 18.20
CA CYS A 179 18.98 1.82 17.15
C CYS A 179 18.81 2.97 16.15
N ALA A 180 18.29 2.63 14.98
CA ALA A 180 17.83 3.56 13.95
C ALA A 180 16.33 3.34 13.70
N GLU A 181 15.64 4.31 13.10
CA GLU A 181 14.23 4.11 12.72
C GLU A 181 14.09 2.91 11.77
N TYR A 182 13.13 2.02 12.05
CA TYR A 182 12.92 0.83 11.23
C TYR A 182 12.65 1.18 9.77
N GLY A 183 11.91 2.29 9.54
CA GLY A 183 11.60 2.77 8.21
C GLY A 183 12.76 3.35 7.40
N ALA A 184 13.90 3.64 8.05
CA ALA A 184 15.12 4.11 7.41
C ALA A 184 16.11 2.97 7.11
N MET A 185 15.79 1.73 7.51
CA MET A 185 16.64 0.58 7.25
C MET A 185 16.68 0.23 5.75
N PRO A 186 17.73 -0.44 5.27
CA PRO A 186 17.76 -1.01 3.94
C PRO A 186 16.53 -1.90 3.65
N GLN A 187 16.13 -1.97 2.37
CA GLN A 187 14.91 -2.67 1.95
C GLN A 187 14.93 -4.15 2.35
N ASP A 188 16.05 -4.84 2.20
CA ASP A 188 16.23 -6.24 2.62
C ASP A 188 15.93 -6.49 4.11
N ILE A 189 16.13 -5.49 4.98
CA ILE A 189 15.75 -5.54 6.39
C ILE A 189 14.26 -5.26 6.60
N GLN A 190 13.72 -4.23 5.93
CA GLN A 190 12.31 -3.86 6.04
C GLN A 190 11.37 -4.99 5.58
N GLU A 191 11.87 -5.83 4.66
CA GLU A 191 11.13 -6.95 4.07
C GLU A 191 11.20 -8.25 4.89
N ILE A 192 12.04 -8.34 5.93
CA ILE A 192 12.11 -9.54 6.79
C ILE A 192 10.78 -9.74 7.51
N GLN A 193 10.37 -11.02 7.63
CA GLN A 193 9.18 -11.39 8.38
C GLN A 193 9.23 -10.83 9.81
N LEU A 194 8.14 -10.18 10.24
CA LEU A 194 8.00 -9.66 11.59
C LEU A 194 6.99 -10.50 12.38
N SER A 195 7.44 -11.16 13.45
CA SER A 195 6.60 -11.82 14.45
C SER A 195 6.15 -10.77 15.47
N ASP A 196 4.94 -10.25 15.34
CA ASP A 196 4.39 -9.18 16.19
C ASP A 196 2.96 -9.49 16.64
N ASP A 197 2.83 -9.96 17.88
CA ASP A 197 1.57 -10.12 18.61
C ASP A 197 1.40 -9.06 19.72
N ILE A 198 2.33 -8.09 19.84
CA ILE A 198 2.21 -6.97 20.79
C ILE A 198 1.14 -5.97 20.32
N GLN A 199 0.88 -5.91 19.01
CA GLN A 199 -0.22 -5.16 18.38
C GLN A 199 -0.30 -3.66 18.78
N SER A 200 0.81 -3.04 19.20
CA SER A 200 0.81 -1.60 19.52
C SER A 200 0.97 -0.75 18.26
N PHE A 201 0.02 0.15 18.02
CA PHE A 201 0.00 1.10 16.90
C PHE A 201 0.54 2.49 17.26
N GLU A 202 0.64 2.77 18.56
CA GLU A 202 0.95 4.11 19.07
C GLU A 202 2.44 4.41 19.02
N HIS A 203 3.27 3.37 19.12
CA HIS A 203 4.71 3.51 19.33
C HIS A 203 5.51 3.49 18.03
N GLN A 204 6.53 4.34 17.97
CA GLN A 204 7.52 4.32 16.90
C GLN A 204 8.31 3.00 16.88
N GLN A 205 8.61 2.53 15.68
CA GLN A 205 9.38 1.31 15.45
C GLN A 205 10.82 1.63 15.10
N TYR A 206 11.73 0.95 15.80
CA TYR A 206 13.17 1.06 15.61
C TYR A 206 13.76 -0.31 15.31
N TYR A 207 14.90 -0.32 14.63
CA TYR A 207 15.73 -1.50 14.44
C TYR A 207 16.98 -1.38 15.31
N PRO A 208 17.28 -2.35 16.19
CA PRO A 208 18.49 -2.31 17.00
C PRO A 208 19.72 -2.55 16.11
N LEU A 209 20.63 -1.58 16.11
CA LEU A 209 21.99 -1.74 15.56
C LEU A 209 22.83 -2.57 16.54
N THR A 210 22.69 -2.29 17.83
CA THR A 210 23.21 -3.09 18.93
C THR A 210 22.22 -3.13 20.09
N ILE A 211 22.13 -4.26 20.78
CA ILE A 211 21.32 -4.40 22.00
C ILE A 211 22.04 -5.29 23.00
N ASN A 212 22.13 -4.87 24.26
CA ASN A 212 22.88 -5.55 25.31
C ASN A 212 22.08 -5.57 26.62
N LYS A 213 22.00 -6.73 27.27
CA LYS A 213 21.45 -6.82 28.62
C LYS A 213 22.40 -6.17 29.64
N ILE A 214 21.86 -5.30 30.49
CA ILE A 214 22.58 -4.60 31.56
C ILE A 214 21.97 -4.93 32.92
N SER A 215 22.76 -4.84 33.99
CA SER A 215 22.29 -5.09 35.36
C SER A 215 21.63 -3.86 36.00
N THR A 216 22.10 -2.68 35.63
CA THR A 216 21.74 -1.40 36.24
C THR A 216 21.83 -0.29 35.22
N PHE A 217 20.93 0.69 35.30
CA PHE A 217 21.01 1.90 34.49
C PHE A 217 22.16 2.80 34.94
N GLN A 218 22.75 3.50 33.98
CA GLN A 218 23.64 4.61 34.23
C GLN A 218 22.84 5.74 34.86
N LYS A 219 23.38 6.33 35.94
CA LYS A 219 22.79 7.51 36.57
C LYS A 219 23.01 8.74 35.69
N ILE A 220 22.18 8.88 34.66
CA ILE A 220 22.17 10.05 33.77
C ILE A 220 20.85 10.78 34.03
N GLY A 221 20.91 12.11 34.13
CA GLY A 221 19.74 12.93 34.41
C GLY A 221 18.64 12.72 33.37
N ASN A 222 17.39 12.61 33.83
CA ASN A 222 16.20 12.50 32.99
C ASN A 222 16.25 13.53 31.86
N ARG A 223 16.21 13.07 30.62
CA ARG A 223 15.89 13.93 29.48
C ARG A 223 14.39 13.89 29.25
N ASN A 224 13.84 15.04 28.87
CA ASN A 224 12.43 15.13 28.52
C ASN A 224 12.17 14.30 27.26
N PHE A 225 11.40 13.22 27.41
CA PHE A 225 10.87 12.47 26.28
C PHE A 225 9.83 13.31 25.55
N ALA A 226 9.78 13.18 24.22
CA ALA A 226 8.71 13.80 23.47
C ALA A 226 7.39 13.14 23.88
N LYS A 227 6.43 13.94 24.35
CA LYS A 227 5.04 13.49 24.41
C LYS A 227 4.51 13.57 22.98
N ARG A 228 4.47 12.44 22.29
CA ARG A 228 3.89 12.42 20.95
C ARG A 228 2.40 12.61 21.07
N GLU A 229 1.93 13.80 20.71
CA GLU A 229 0.63 13.84 20.06
C GLU A 229 0.82 13.16 18.72
N ILE A 230 0.10 12.06 18.46
CA ILE A 230 0.06 11.47 17.13
C ILE A 230 -0.52 12.55 16.22
N THR A 231 0.36 13.36 15.62
CA THR A 231 0.06 14.28 14.55
C THR A 231 -0.10 13.40 13.32
N ILE A 232 -1.34 13.02 13.03
CA ILE A 232 -1.67 12.41 11.75
C ILE A 232 -1.42 13.52 10.74
N LEU A 233 -0.28 13.45 10.04
CA LEU A 233 -0.02 14.38 8.96
C LEU A 233 -1.15 14.22 7.95
N PRO A 234 -1.74 15.33 7.47
CA PRO A 234 -2.81 15.25 6.48
C PRO A 234 -2.26 14.54 5.24
N ILE A 235 -2.97 13.52 4.78
CA ILE A 235 -2.67 12.85 3.53
C ILE A 235 -3.06 13.79 2.40
N GLN A 236 -2.11 14.09 1.52
CA GLN A 236 -2.43 14.83 0.30
C GLN A 236 -3.19 13.87 -0.61
N SER A 237 -4.50 14.07 -0.79
CA SER A 237 -5.33 13.19 -1.61
C SER A 237 -5.72 13.85 -2.93
N PHE A 238 -5.98 13.03 -3.93
CA PHE A 238 -6.69 13.52 -5.11
C PHE A 238 -8.15 13.83 -4.74
N SER A 239 -8.77 14.75 -5.49
CA SER A 239 -10.22 14.93 -5.41
C SER A 239 -10.93 13.62 -5.76
N ARG A 240 -12.02 13.31 -5.06
CA ARG A 240 -12.82 12.10 -5.33
C ARG A 240 -13.22 12.02 -6.81
N ASP A 241 -13.11 10.82 -7.39
CA ASP A 241 -13.49 10.56 -8.77
C ASP A 241 -14.90 9.94 -8.80
N GLU A 242 -15.91 10.78 -9.02
CA GLU A 242 -17.33 10.36 -9.01
C GLU A 242 -17.64 9.24 -10.03
N LYS A 243 -16.89 9.19 -11.15
CA LYS A 243 -17.04 8.11 -12.13
C LYS A 243 -16.49 6.80 -11.59
N ALA A 244 -15.34 6.84 -10.91
CA ALA A 244 -14.76 5.67 -10.27
C ALA A 244 -15.68 5.13 -9.16
N ILE A 245 -16.27 6.01 -8.33
CA ILE A 245 -17.24 5.64 -7.28
C ILE A 245 -18.46 4.94 -7.90
N SER A 246 -19.07 5.57 -8.91
CA SER A 246 -20.26 5.01 -9.56
C SER A 246 -19.95 3.67 -10.23
N SER A 247 -18.80 3.56 -10.90
CA SER A 247 -18.34 2.32 -11.51
C SER A 247 -18.07 1.22 -10.49
N ARG A 248 -17.52 1.55 -9.32
CA ARG A 248 -17.32 0.63 -8.20
C ARG A 248 -18.65 0.09 -7.70
N HIS A 249 -19.60 0.98 -7.41
CA HIS A 249 -20.90 0.59 -6.89
C HIS A 249 -21.64 -0.35 -7.86
N ASN A 250 -21.66 -0.01 -9.15
CA ASN A 250 -22.27 -0.86 -10.18
C ASN A 250 -21.60 -2.22 -10.29
N ARG A 251 -20.27 -2.29 -10.19
CA ARG A 251 -19.53 -3.56 -10.19
C ARG A 251 -19.87 -4.42 -8.98
N ILE A 252 -19.82 -3.85 -7.77
CA ILE A 252 -20.15 -4.57 -6.53
C ILE A 252 -21.57 -5.13 -6.62
N GLN A 253 -22.54 -4.32 -7.07
CA GLN A 253 -23.92 -4.76 -7.23
C GLN A 253 -24.04 -5.88 -8.27
N ALA A 254 -23.37 -5.76 -9.42
CA ALA A 254 -23.40 -6.81 -10.44
C ALA A 254 -22.82 -8.14 -9.95
N GLU A 255 -21.77 -8.11 -9.11
CA GLU A 255 -21.21 -9.33 -8.51
C GLU A 255 -22.11 -9.90 -7.40
N ILE A 256 -22.81 -9.05 -6.63
CA ILE A 256 -23.85 -9.48 -5.70
C ILE A 256 -24.96 -10.21 -6.46
N ASP A 257 -25.49 -9.60 -7.52
CA ASP A 257 -26.57 -10.16 -8.34
C ASP A 257 -26.13 -11.50 -8.95
N ARG A 258 -24.90 -11.58 -9.48
CA ARG A 258 -24.30 -12.83 -9.99
C ARG A 258 -24.29 -13.93 -8.92
N VAL A 259 -23.85 -13.63 -7.71
CA VAL A 259 -23.79 -14.62 -6.62
C VAL A 259 -25.19 -15.04 -6.19
N GLU A 260 -26.14 -14.11 -6.09
CA GLU A 260 -27.54 -14.42 -5.77
C GLU A 260 -28.18 -15.31 -6.84
N GLU A 261 -27.89 -15.09 -8.13
CA GLU A 261 -28.31 -15.95 -9.23
C GLU A 261 -27.72 -17.37 -9.13
N GLU A 262 -26.42 -17.50 -8.85
CA GLU A 262 -25.78 -18.79 -8.61
C GLU A 262 -26.36 -19.51 -7.40
N LEU A 263 -26.65 -18.77 -6.32
CA LEU A 263 -27.25 -19.32 -5.11
C LEU A 263 -28.61 -19.95 -5.41
N VAL A 264 -29.44 -19.31 -6.25
CA VAL A 264 -30.73 -19.86 -6.69
C VAL A 264 -30.55 -21.15 -7.48
N LYS A 265 -29.53 -21.25 -8.34
CA LYS A 265 -29.22 -22.47 -9.10
C LYS A 265 -28.82 -23.64 -8.19
N HIS A 266 -28.17 -23.34 -7.06
CA HIS A 266 -27.66 -24.31 -6.09
C HIS A 266 -28.58 -24.48 -4.85
N GLY A 267 -29.90 -24.40 -5.04
CA GLY A 267 -30.88 -24.70 -4.00
C GLY A 267 -31.19 -23.54 -3.02
N GLY A 268 -30.78 -22.32 -3.33
CA GLY A 268 -31.17 -21.09 -2.64
C GLY A 268 -30.48 -20.82 -1.30
N SER A 269 -29.46 -21.60 -0.93
CA SER A 269 -28.68 -21.37 0.29
C SER A 269 -27.26 -21.90 0.17
N PHE A 270 -26.30 -21.29 0.87
CA PHE A 270 -24.92 -21.78 0.89
C PHE A 270 -24.82 -23.18 1.50
N SER A 271 -25.73 -23.54 2.41
CA SER A 271 -25.80 -24.90 2.95
C SER A 271 -26.18 -25.92 1.88
N ALA A 272 -27.19 -25.63 1.05
CA ALA A 272 -27.55 -26.52 -0.07
C ALA A 272 -26.41 -26.64 -1.08
N TRP A 273 -25.78 -25.52 -1.44
CA TRP A 273 -24.62 -25.52 -2.32
C TRP A 273 -23.44 -26.32 -1.75
N LYS A 274 -23.16 -26.20 -0.44
CA LYS A 274 -22.15 -27.01 0.25
C LYS A 274 -22.45 -28.51 0.16
N GLU A 275 -23.70 -28.92 0.29
CA GLU A 275 -24.09 -30.33 0.13
C GLU A 275 -23.85 -30.84 -1.30
N GLU A 276 -24.18 -30.04 -2.32
CA GLU A 276 -23.88 -30.38 -3.72
C GLU A 276 -22.36 -30.50 -3.97
N TYR A 277 -21.59 -29.55 -3.42
CA TYR A 277 -20.14 -29.49 -3.56
C TYR A 277 -19.40 -30.66 -2.90
N LYS A 278 -20.01 -31.36 -1.92
CA LYS A 278 -19.38 -32.53 -1.26
C LYS A 278 -18.90 -33.58 -2.25
N THR A 279 -19.63 -33.81 -3.33
CA THR A 279 -19.22 -34.80 -4.34
C THR A 279 -17.90 -34.42 -5.01
N ILE A 280 -17.73 -33.14 -5.33
CA ILE A 280 -16.48 -32.60 -5.91
C ILE A 280 -15.36 -32.68 -4.87
N ALA A 281 -15.64 -32.27 -3.63
CA ALA A 281 -14.68 -32.32 -2.53
C ALA A 281 -14.21 -33.76 -2.23
N GLU A 282 -15.11 -34.74 -2.24
CA GLU A 282 -14.80 -36.16 -2.06
C GLU A 282 -13.96 -36.72 -3.20
N LYS A 283 -14.35 -36.43 -4.46
CA LYS A 283 -13.59 -36.84 -5.64
C LYS A 283 -12.17 -36.26 -5.63
N TYR A 284 -12.04 -34.97 -5.36
CA TYR A 284 -10.73 -34.33 -5.23
C TYR A 284 -9.94 -34.87 -4.04
N GLY A 285 -10.60 -35.10 -2.90
CA GLY A 285 -9.98 -35.69 -1.72
C GLY A 285 -9.41 -37.09 -1.97
N ASN A 286 -10.07 -37.89 -2.81
CA ASN A 286 -9.53 -39.19 -3.24
C ASN A 286 -8.32 -39.02 -4.16
N MET A 287 -8.38 -38.11 -5.13
CA MET A 287 -7.24 -37.79 -6.00
C MET A 287 -6.04 -37.26 -5.20
N SER A 288 -6.28 -36.45 -4.16
CA SER A 288 -5.24 -35.96 -3.27
C SER A 288 -4.60 -37.09 -2.46
N LYS A 289 -5.37 -38.08 -1.99
CA LYS A 289 -4.83 -39.27 -1.30
C LYS A 289 -3.99 -40.15 -2.24
N GLU A 290 -4.32 -40.16 -3.52
CA GLU A 290 -3.59 -40.86 -4.57
C GLU A 290 -2.41 -40.04 -5.13
N GLU A 291 -2.18 -38.83 -4.60
CA GLU A 291 -1.15 -37.89 -5.08
C GLU A 291 -1.22 -37.66 -6.60
N TYR A 292 -2.45 -37.57 -7.12
CA TYR A 292 -2.67 -37.41 -8.56
C TYR A 292 -1.92 -36.19 -9.09
N LYS A 293 -1.18 -36.39 -10.18
CA LYS A 293 -0.49 -35.31 -10.90
C LYS A 293 -0.35 -35.66 -12.37
N GLY A 294 -0.49 -34.67 -13.23
CA GLY A 294 -0.42 -34.92 -14.66
C GLY A 294 -0.59 -33.68 -15.51
N TRP A 295 -0.23 -33.86 -16.78
CA TRP A 295 -0.52 -32.91 -17.84
C TRP A 295 -1.94 -33.14 -18.35
N ILE A 296 -2.71 -32.06 -18.42
CA ILE A 296 -3.99 -32.02 -19.10
C ILE A 296 -3.83 -30.96 -20.18
N ASN A 297 -3.84 -31.40 -21.43
CA ASN A 297 -3.32 -30.62 -22.57
C ASN A 297 -1.86 -30.22 -22.32
N ASP A 298 -1.56 -28.93 -22.39
CA ASP A 298 -0.23 -28.35 -22.16
C ASP A 298 -0.09 -27.70 -20.77
N SER A 299 -1.00 -28.00 -19.84
CA SER A 299 -0.99 -27.45 -18.48
C SER A 299 -0.86 -28.55 -17.45
N TYR A 300 0.01 -28.33 -16.47
CA TYR A 300 0.28 -29.32 -15.44
C TYR A 300 -0.48 -29.00 -14.14
N PHE A 301 -1.09 -30.03 -13.57
CA PHE A 301 -1.84 -29.96 -12.33
C PHE A 301 -1.42 -31.08 -11.38
N ALA A 302 -1.46 -30.79 -10.09
CA ALA A 302 -1.36 -31.81 -9.06
C ALA A 302 -2.45 -31.60 -8.02
N ALA A 303 -3.13 -32.69 -7.66
CA ALA A 303 -3.99 -32.74 -6.50
C ALA A 303 -3.13 -32.71 -5.23
N GLY A 304 -3.68 -32.12 -4.18
CA GLY A 304 -3.05 -32.00 -2.88
C GLY A 304 -3.88 -31.10 -1.96
N GLY A 305 -3.46 -30.98 -0.71
CA GLY A 305 -4.10 -30.14 0.31
C GLY A 305 -5.57 -30.45 0.57
N THR A 306 -6.08 -29.99 1.70
CA THR A 306 -7.52 -29.96 1.97
C THR A 306 -8.01 -28.52 2.03
N GLU A 307 -9.33 -28.38 1.97
CA GLU A 307 -10.08 -27.13 1.92
C GLU A 307 -9.54 -26.04 2.86
N THR A 308 -9.39 -24.83 2.31
CA THR A 308 -8.99 -23.64 3.05
C THR A 308 -10.15 -23.22 3.99
N SER A 309 -9.88 -23.04 5.28
CA SER A 309 -10.88 -22.48 6.20
C SER A 309 -10.92 -20.96 6.10
N TYR A 310 -12.13 -20.37 6.05
CA TYR A 310 -12.33 -18.92 5.94
C TYR A 310 -12.95 -18.37 7.22
N SER A 311 -12.35 -17.33 7.80
CA SER A 311 -12.89 -16.61 8.97
C SER A 311 -13.56 -15.31 8.51
N THR A 312 -14.75 -15.42 7.92
CA THR A 312 -15.40 -14.29 7.24
C THR A 312 -15.68 -13.12 8.17
N LYS A 313 -16.18 -13.39 9.38
CA LYS A 313 -16.55 -12.34 10.32
C LYS A 313 -15.32 -11.56 10.81
N GLU A 314 -14.31 -12.27 11.27
CA GLU A 314 -13.07 -11.69 11.79
C GLU A 314 -12.35 -10.86 10.72
N TYR A 315 -12.37 -11.33 9.48
CA TYR A 315 -11.83 -10.57 8.35
C TYR A 315 -12.59 -9.26 8.12
N ILE A 316 -13.92 -9.32 8.02
CA ILE A 316 -14.77 -8.14 7.78
C ILE A 316 -14.59 -7.13 8.91
N ASP A 317 -14.64 -7.58 10.16
CA ASP A 317 -14.46 -6.73 11.34
C ASP A 317 -13.08 -6.05 11.35
N GLY A 318 -12.04 -6.73 10.85
CA GLY A 318 -10.68 -6.22 10.77
C GLY A 318 -10.41 -5.26 9.59
N ILE A 319 -10.98 -5.52 8.41
CA ILE A 319 -10.72 -4.74 7.20
C ILE A 319 -11.56 -3.46 7.14
N LEU A 320 -12.78 -3.45 7.70
CA LEU A 320 -13.70 -2.31 7.65
C LEU A 320 -13.10 -1.01 8.24
N PRO A 321 -12.44 -1.03 9.41
CA PRO A 321 -11.73 0.15 9.91
C PRO A 321 -10.68 0.68 8.94
N TYR A 322 -9.96 -0.21 8.25
CA TYR A 322 -8.90 0.19 7.33
C TYR A 322 -9.46 0.80 6.05
N LYS A 323 -10.49 0.16 5.49
CA LYS A 323 -11.28 0.73 4.39
C LYS A 323 -11.76 2.13 4.75
N LYS A 324 -12.39 2.30 5.92
CA LYS A 324 -12.88 3.60 6.37
C LYS A 324 -11.76 4.64 6.46
N TYR A 325 -10.61 4.27 7.02
CA TYR A 325 -9.44 5.16 7.11
C TYR A 325 -8.97 5.63 5.72
N LEU A 326 -8.96 4.75 4.72
CA LEU A 326 -8.61 5.12 3.34
C LEU A 326 -9.69 6.00 2.69
N GLU A 327 -10.97 5.69 2.89
CA GLU A 327 -12.11 6.47 2.37
C GLU A 327 -12.15 7.89 2.93
N ASP A 328 -11.88 8.07 4.22
CA ASP A 328 -11.76 9.38 4.86
C ASP A 328 -10.63 10.24 4.22
N ASN A 329 -9.75 9.61 3.43
CA ASN A 329 -8.68 10.25 2.66
C ASN A 329 -8.88 10.16 1.13
N ASN A 330 -10.10 9.89 0.64
CA ASN A 330 -10.44 9.74 -0.79
C ASN A 330 -9.63 8.65 -1.53
N ILE A 331 -9.24 7.58 -0.82
CA ILE A 331 -8.52 6.44 -1.38
C ILE A 331 -9.42 5.21 -1.33
N ASP A 332 -9.58 4.53 -2.45
CA ASP A 332 -10.33 3.28 -2.50
C ASP A 332 -9.46 2.10 -2.03
N LEU A 333 -10.06 1.18 -1.28
CA LEU A 333 -9.47 -0.12 -0.98
C LEU A 333 -9.98 -1.16 -1.99
N ILE A 334 -9.06 -1.83 -2.69
CA ILE A 334 -9.36 -2.96 -3.57
C ILE A 334 -8.62 -4.18 -3.04
N VAL A 335 -9.36 -5.24 -2.73
CA VAL A 335 -8.79 -6.53 -2.32
C VAL A 335 -8.71 -7.45 -3.54
N VAL A 336 -7.58 -8.12 -3.73
CA VAL A 336 -7.37 -9.09 -4.80
C VAL A 336 -7.03 -10.42 -4.17
N ARG A 337 -7.90 -11.41 -4.40
CA ARG A 337 -7.65 -12.78 -3.96
C ARG A 337 -6.59 -13.42 -4.83
N ILE A 338 -5.63 -14.09 -4.19
CA ILE A 338 -4.86 -15.17 -4.81
C ILE A 338 -5.55 -16.49 -4.44
N PRO A 339 -6.24 -17.17 -5.37
CA PRO A 339 -6.91 -18.42 -5.03
C PRO A 339 -5.92 -19.47 -4.56
N SER A 340 -6.35 -20.41 -3.72
CA SER A 340 -5.46 -21.49 -3.29
C SER A 340 -5.17 -22.42 -4.46
N LYS A 341 -3.94 -22.98 -4.48
CA LYS A 341 -3.51 -23.99 -5.46
C LYS A 341 -4.52 -25.15 -5.56
N TRP A 342 -5.06 -25.54 -4.40
CA TRP A 342 -5.98 -26.66 -4.24
C TRP A 342 -7.39 -26.32 -4.68
N ASP A 343 -7.90 -25.12 -4.39
CA ASP A 343 -9.20 -24.67 -4.88
C ASP A 343 -9.20 -24.61 -6.41
N PHE A 344 -8.10 -24.19 -7.03
CA PHE A 344 -7.98 -24.20 -8.49
C PHE A 344 -7.84 -25.62 -9.06
N ALA A 345 -6.95 -26.45 -8.49
CA ALA A 345 -6.75 -27.82 -8.93
C ALA A 345 -8.01 -28.69 -8.78
N ALA A 346 -8.77 -28.52 -7.69
CA ALA A 346 -10.02 -29.24 -7.46
C ALA A 346 -11.02 -29.01 -8.59
N ARG A 347 -11.14 -27.76 -9.05
CA ARG A 347 -12.03 -27.45 -10.17
C ARG A 347 -11.60 -28.15 -11.45
N VAL A 348 -10.30 -28.15 -11.76
CA VAL A 348 -9.79 -28.72 -13.02
C VAL A 348 -9.84 -30.25 -13.01
N LEU A 349 -9.56 -30.88 -11.87
CA LEU A 349 -9.41 -32.33 -11.78
C LEU A 349 -10.72 -33.05 -11.40
N ALA A 350 -11.53 -32.45 -10.53
CA ALA A 350 -12.71 -33.12 -9.98
C ALA A 350 -14.03 -32.75 -10.70
N SER A 351 -14.09 -31.67 -11.47
CA SER A 351 -15.32 -31.24 -12.16
C SER A 351 -15.13 -31.02 -13.66
N GLU A 352 -16.16 -31.35 -14.45
CA GLU A 352 -16.23 -31.01 -15.88
C GLU A 352 -16.78 -29.59 -16.08
N ASP A 353 -17.66 -29.15 -15.18
CA ASP A 353 -18.24 -27.81 -15.15
C ASP A 353 -17.56 -26.91 -14.11
N PHE A 354 -17.61 -25.61 -14.34
CA PHE A 354 -17.14 -24.64 -13.35
C PHE A 354 -18.07 -24.63 -12.13
N GLN A 355 -17.58 -25.09 -10.98
CA GLN A 355 -18.26 -24.90 -9.70
C GLN A 355 -17.30 -24.30 -8.68
N GLU A 356 -17.74 -23.22 -8.05
CA GLU A 356 -16.94 -22.55 -7.04
C GLU A 356 -17.06 -23.24 -5.68
N ASN A 357 -16.01 -23.14 -4.85
CA ASN A 357 -16.12 -23.56 -3.46
C ASN A 357 -17.12 -22.63 -2.74
N PRO A 358 -18.27 -23.14 -2.25
CA PRO A 358 -19.29 -22.32 -1.64
C PRO A 358 -18.85 -21.61 -0.36
N ALA A 359 -17.87 -22.15 0.38
CA ALA A 359 -17.31 -21.46 1.56
C ALA A 359 -16.56 -20.18 1.15
N TRP A 360 -15.88 -20.20 0.00
CA TRP A 360 -15.29 -19.00 -0.57
C TRP A 360 -16.36 -18.05 -1.10
N VAL A 361 -17.35 -18.54 -1.85
CA VAL A 361 -18.39 -17.67 -2.42
C VAL A 361 -19.18 -16.96 -1.32
N GLU A 362 -19.45 -17.63 -0.21
CA GLU A 362 -20.03 -17.02 0.99
C GLU A 362 -19.16 -15.89 1.54
N HIS A 363 -17.85 -16.12 1.69
CA HIS A 363 -16.91 -15.07 2.11
C HIS A 363 -16.87 -13.88 1.14
N TYR A 364 -16.79 -14.16 -0.16
CA TYR A 364 -16.80 -13.17 -1.24
C TYR A 364 -18.07 -12.32 -1.19
N TYR A 365 -19.22 -12.97 -1.05
CA TYR A 365 -20.53 -12.32 -0.93
C TYR A 365 -20.61 -11.40 0.28
N GLU A 366 -20.19 -11.88 1.45
CA GLU A 366 -20.20 -11.08 2.68
C GLU A 366 -19.27 -9.85 2.58
N CYS A 367 -18.12 -9.98 1.91
CA CYS A 367 -17.25 -8.83 1.61
C CYS A 367 -18.00 -7.78 0.78
N LEU A 368 -18.62 -8.20 -0.32
CA LEU A 368 -19.36 -7.30 -1.22
C LEU A 368 -20.55 -6.63 -0.51
N LYS A 369 -21.31 -7.38 0.31
CA LYS A 369 -22.44 -6.83 1.10
C LYS A 369 -22.01 -5.81 2.14
N ASN A 370 -20.75 -5.87 2.58
CA ASN A 370 -20.11 -4.88 3.46
C ASN A 370 -19.34 -3.80 2.67
N ASP A 371 -19.62 -3.64 1.36
CA ASP A 371 -18.99 -2.66 0.47
C ASP A 371 -17.46 -2.84 0.33
N ILE A 372 -16.92 -4.01 0.66
CA ILE A 372 -15.51 -4.33 0.44
C ILE A 372 -15.36 -4.81 -1.00
N GLU A 373 -14.71 -4.00 -1.84
CA GLU A 373 -14.47 -4.40 -3.23
C GLU A 373 -13.39 -5.48 -3.28
N ILE A 374 -13.81 -6.69 -3.61
CA ILE A 374 -12.93 -7.85 -3.74
C ILE A 374 -12.96 -8.38 -5.17
N VAL A 375 -11.77 -8.64 -5.71
CA VAL A 375 -11.54 -9.13 -7.06
C VAL A 375 -11.19 -10.61 -6.97
N ASP A 376 -12.06 -11.45 -7.54
CA ASP A 376 -11.81 -12.88 -7.66
C ASP A 376 -11.37 -13.22 -9.10
N PRO A 377 -10.10 -13.61 -9.32
CA PRO A 377 -9.62 -13.97 -10.65
C PRO A 377 -10.06 -15.38 -11.08
N MET A 378 -10.64 -16.17 -10.16
CA MET A 378 -10.90 -17.59 -10.39
C MET A 378 -11.79 -17.90 -11.61
N PRO A 379 -12.87 -17.15 -11.91
CA PRO A 379 -13.65 -17.38 -13.13
C PRO A 379 -12.85 -17.20 -14.42
N GLU A 380 -11.93 -16.23 -14.47
CA GLU A 380 -11.07 -16.01 -15.64
C GLU A 380 -9.94 -17.04 -15.69
N MET A 381 -9.37 -17.42 -14.54
CA MET A 381 -8.38 -18.50 -14.44
C MET A 381 -8.94 -19.82 -14.97
N TRP A 382 -10.22 -20.11 -14.72
CA TRP A 382 -10.89 -21.28 -15.27
C TRP A 382 -10.95 -21.24 -16.79
N LYS A 383 -11.28 -20.09 -17.40
CA LYS A 383 -11.34 -19.97 -18.87
C LYS A 383 -9.96 -20.15 -19.48
N GLU A 384 -8.93 -19.57 -18.88
CA GLU A 384 -7.54 -19.61 -19.35
C GLU A 384 -6.73 -20.80 -18.81
N ARG A 385 -7.40 -21.79 -18.19
CA ARG A 385 -6.74 -22.90 -17.48
C ARG A 385 -5.76 -23.71 -18.32
N PHE A 386 -5.90 -23.68 -19.65
CA PHE A 386 -5.04 -24.38 -20.60
C PHE A 386 -4.11 -23.45 -21.41
N ASP A 387 -4.16 -22.14 -21.16
CA ASP A 387 -3.35 -21.15 -21.87
C ASP A 387 -1.96 -20.97 -21.24
N PHE A 388 -1.82 -21.41 -19.98
CA PHE A 388 -0.57 -21.36 -19.23
C PHE A 388 -0.07 -22.76 -18.87
N PRO A 389 1.23 -23.06 -19.03
CA PRO A 389 1.78 -24.33 -18.61
C PRO A 389 1.61 -24.60 -17.11
N LEU A 390 1.69 -23.53 -16.31
CA LEU A 390 1.62 -23.57 -14.86
C LEU A 390 0.89 -22.35 -14.32
N PHE A 391 -0.12 -22.59 -13.49
CA PHE A 391 -0.73 -21.56 -12.63
C PHE A 391 -0.07 -21.52 -11.25
N TYR A 392 0.51 -22.64 -10.79
CA TYR A 392 1.21 -22.78 -9.53
C TYR A 392 2.43 -23.70 -9.71
N PHE A 393 3.36 -23.69 -8.77
CA PHE A 393 4.44 -24.68 -8.73
C PHE A 393 3.91 -26.01 -8.18
N TYR A 394 3.48 -26.89 -9.07
CA TYR A 394 2.96 -28.22 -8.70
C TYR A 394 4.07 -29.28 -8.52
N ASN A 395 5.31 -28.98 -8.92
CA ASN A 395 6.45 -29.87 -8.75
C ASN A 395 6.95 -29.98 -7.30
N THR A 396 6.56 -29.03 -6.44
CA THR A 396 6.80 -29.05 -5.01
C THR A 396 5.45 -28.98 -4.29
N PRO A 397 4.94 -30.10 -3.72
CA PRO A 397 3.64 -30.13 -3.07
C PRO A 397 3.46 -29.03 -2.01
N GLU A 398 4.52 -28.72 -1.27
CA GLU A 398 4.57 -27.70 -0.21
C GLU A 398 4.61 -26.27 -0.75
N GLU A 399 4.93 -26.07 -2.04
CA GLU A 399 4.99 -24.74 -2.64
C GLU A 399 3.58 -24.26 -2.98
N LEU A 400 3.02 -23.39 -2.13
CA LEU A 400 1.65 -22.86 -2.28
C LEU A 400 1.59 -21.58 -3.12
N HIS A 401 2.73 -21.00 -3.46
CA HIS A 401 2.75 -19.71 -4.15
C HIS A 401 2.35 -19.83 -5.63
N PRO A 402 1.76 -18.76 -6.20
CA PRO A 402 1.35 -18.73 -7.60
C PRO A 402 2.54 -18.79 -8.54
N PHE A 403 2.28 -19.25 -9.76
CA PHE A 403 3.17 -19.10 -10.90
C PHE A 403 2.63 -18.03 -11.86
N GLU A 404 3.25 -17.92 -13.04
CA GLU A 404 2.94 -16.93 -14.06
C GLU A 404 1.46 -16.86 -14.38
N GLY A 405 0.80 -17.98 -14.69
CA GLY A 405 -0.60 -17.98 -15.12
C GLY A 405 -1.53 -17.31 -14.11
N GLN A 406 -1.36 -17.65 -12.82
CA GLN A 406 -2.18 -17.07 -11.76
C GLN A 406 -1.92 -15.57 -11.62
N SER A 407 -0.65 -15.15 -11.62
CA SER A 407 -0.27 -13.74 -11.45
C SER A 407 -0.71 -12.89 -12.65
N PHE A 408 -0.58 -13.43 -13.85
CA PHE A 408 -0.96 -12.78 -15.10
C PHE A 408 -2.46 -12.59 -15.21
N VAL A 409 -3.25 -13.64 -14.96
CA VAL A 409 -4.72 -13.56 -14.99
C VAL A 409 -5.25 -12.62 -13.89
N SER A 410 -4.67 -12.68 -12.69
CA SER A 410 -5.04 -11.76 -11.61
C SER A 410 -4.82 -10.29 -12.00
N ALA A 411 -3.68 -10.01 -12.62
CA ALA A 411 -3.37 -8.68 -13.13
C ALA A 411 -4.30 -8.24 -14.26
N LYS A 412 -4.66 -9.15 -15.18
CA LYS A 412 -5.61 -8.90 -16.26
C LYS A 412 -6.97 -8.49 -15.70
N VAL A 413 -7.53 -9.27 -14.78
CA VAL A 413 -8.82 -8.97 -14.14
C VAL A 413 -8.75 -7.66 -13.36
N LEU A 414 -7.69 -7.46 -12.55
CA LEU A 414 -7.50 -6.22 -11.81
C LEU A 414 -7.39 -4.99 -12.72
N SER A 415 -6.74 -5.09 -13.88
CA SER A 415 -6.58 -3.97 -14.80
C SER A 415 -7.93 -3.41 -15.28
N THR A 416 -8.95 -4.27 -15.42
CA THR A 416 -10.31 -3.83 -15.77
C THR A 416 -10.92 -2.97 -14.67
N VAL A 417 -10.67 -3.30 -13.40
CA VAL A 417 -11.11 -2.51 -12.25
C VAL A 417 -10.38 -1.18 -12.22
N LEU A 418 -9.06 -1.19 -12.42
CA LEU A 418 -8.24 0.03 -12.38
C LEU A 418 -8.50 0.98 -13.54
N SER A 419 -9.03 0.51 -14.67
CA SER A 419 -9.33 1.36 -15.84
C SER A 419 -10.38 2.45 -15.57
N ARG A 420 -11.13 2.37 -14.46
CA ARG A 420 -12.10 3.41 -14.07
C ARG A 420 -11.45 4.70 -13.56
N TYR A 421 -10.18 4.64 -13.15
CA TYR A 421 -9.47 5.79 -12.61
C TYR A 421 -8.75 6.56 -13.71
N GLN A 422 -8.61 7.87 -13.51
CA GLN A 422 -7.72 8.69 -14.31
C GLN A 422 -6.28 8.57 -13.81
N TYR A 423 -5.38 8.17 -14.71
CA TYR A 423 -3.95 8.09 -14.46
C TYR A 423 -3.16 8.34 -15.74
N GLN A 424 -1.92 8.79 -15.58
CA GLN A 424 -1.00 8.99 -16.69
C GLN A 424 -0.34 7.66 -17.07
N LYS A 425 -0.45 7.28 -18.35
CA LYS A 425 0.31 6.16 -18.89
C LYS A 425 1.79 6.50 -18.96
N SER A 426 2.62 5.48 -18.81
CA SER A 426 4.06 5.54 -19.05
C SER A 426 4.31 6.09 -20.46
N PRO A 427 5.22 7.06 -20.64
CA PRO A 427 5.57 7.56 -21.96
C PRO A 427 6.28 6.52 -22.82
N GLN A 428 6.82 5.47 -22.19
CA GLN A 428 7.49 4.35 -22.81
C GLN A 428 6.62 3.12 -22.70
N GLU A 429 6.62 2.31 -23.76
CA GLU A 429 5.89 1.06 -23.81
C GLU A 429 6.42 0.07 -22.77
N ILE A 430 5.48 -0.57 -22.07
CA ILE A 430 5.76 -1.67 -21.15
C ILE A 430 5.44 -2.96 -21.88
N THR A 431 6.42 -3.85 -22.03
CA THR A 431 6.32 -5.08 -22.82
C THR A 431 6.65 -6.32 -22.00
N LEU A 432 6.37 -7.49 -22.56
CA LEU A 432 6.75 -8.79 -22.01
C LEU A 432 8.00 -9.32 -22.70
N ALA A 433 8.89 -9.96 -21.94
CA ALA A 433 10.04 -10.69 -22.47
C ALA A 433 10.17 -12.04 -21.75
N ASP A 434 10.84 -13.01 -22.36
CA ASP A 434 11.14 -14.27 -21.66
C ASP A 434 12.20 -14.07 -20.57
N SER A 435 12.07 -14.82 -19.48
CA SER A 435 13.05 -14.85 -18.40
C SER A 435 13.15 -16.22 -17.74
N LEU A 436 14.30 -16.42 -17.09
CA LEU A 436 14.57 -17.51 -16.16
C LEU A 436 14.69 -16.95 -14.74
N PHE A 437 14.59 -17.84 -13.76
CA PHE A 437 14.93 -17.51 -12.38
C PHE A 437 16.37 -17.00 -12.26
N GLN A 438 16.57 -15.94 -11.50
CA GLN A 438 17.93 -15.50 -11.14
C GLN A 438 18.58 -16.48 -10.15
N THR A 439 19.91 -16.47 -10.08
CA THR A 439 20.80 -17.51 -9.52
C THR A 439 20.61 -17.88 -8.05
N ASP A 440 19.71 -17.21 -7.34
CA ASP A 440 19.62 -17.19 -5.88
C ASP A 440 18.37 -17.94 -5.37
N GLN A 441 17.48 -18.33 -6.28
CA GLN A 441 16.27 -19.11 -6.00
C GLN A 441 16.47 -20.59 -6.40
N PRO A 442 15.67 -21.52 -5.83
CA PRO A 442 15.65 -22.90 -6.30
C PRO A 442 15.41 -22.93 -7.82
N ARG A 443 16.22 -23.71 -8.54
CA ARG A 443 15.97 -23.94 -9.96
C ARG A 443 14.78 -24.88 -10.08
N TYR A 444 13.66 -24.35 -10.53
CA TYR A 444 12.48 -25.16 -10.83
C TYR A 444 12.59 -25.69 -12.27
N PHE A 445 12.43 -27.00 -12.41
CA PHE A 445 12.43 -27.71 -13.70
C PHE A 445 11.01 -28.09 -14.11
N TRP A 446 10.80 -28.25 -15.42
CA TRP A 446 9.50 -28.69 -15.95
C TRP A 446 9.11 -30.08 -15.43
N PRO A 447 7.83 -30.32 -15.13
CA PRO A 447 7.34 -31.67 -14.80
C PRO A 447 7.51 -32.65 -15.98
N PRO A 448 7.79 -33.94 -15.73
CA PRO A 448 7.88 -34.95 -16.78
C PRO A 448 6.51 -35.25 -17.41
N GLY A 449 6.51 -35.87 -18.59
CA GLY A 449 5.29 -36.42 -19.21
C GLY A 449 4.60 -35.55 -20.26
N ASN A 450 5.24 -34.47 -20.73
CA ASN A 450 4.77 -33.68 -21.88
C ASN A 450 5.92 -33.49 -22.88
N GLU A 451 5.65 -33.70 -24.17
CA GLU A 451 6.67 -33.67 -25.24
C GLU A 451 7.22 -32.26 -25.53
N LYS A 452 6.47 -31.22 -25.17
CA LYS A 452 6.82 -29.81 -25.37
C LYS A 452 7.75 -29.28 -24.29
N PHE A 453 7.67 -29.82 -23.07
CA PHE A 453 8.38 -29.33 -21.90
C PHE A 453 9.43 -30.34 -21.41
N ASP A 454 10.70 -30.01 -21.64
CA ASP A 454 11.84 -30.86 -21.29
C ASP A 454 12.13 -30.80 -19.77
N PRO A 455 12.04 -31.92 -19.03
CA PRO A 455 12.28 -31.95 -17.59
C PRO A 455 13.73 -31.66 -17.19
N ALA A 456 14.67 -31.68 -18.15
CA ALA A 456 16.06 -31.27 -17.91
C ALA A 456 16.25 -29.74 -18.00
N LYS A 457 15.24 -28.98 -18.45
CA LYS A 457 15.30 -27.53 -18.61
C LYS A 457 14.58 -26.81 -17.47
N ASN A 458 15.10 -25.64 -17.13
CA ASN A 458 14.45 -24.73 -16.19
C ASN A 458 13.12 -24.23 -16.77
N ILE A 459 12.17 -23.98 -15.87
CA ILE A 459 10.93 -23.30 -16.20
C ILE A 459 11.23 -21.86 -16.65
N VAL A 460 10.63 -21.47 -17.78
CA VAL A 460 10.67 -20.11 -18.35
C VAL A 460 9.34 -19.43 -18.05
N PHE A 461 9.36 -18.13 -17.74
CA PHE A 461 8.17 -17.30 -17.55
C PHE A 461 8.37 -15.92 -18.20
N LYS A 462 7.29 -15.15 -18.38
CA LYS A 462 7.40 -13.77 -18.86
C LYS A 462 7.81 -12.82 -17.74
N GLN A 463 8.76 -11.96 -18.04
CA GLN A 463 9.10 -10.78 -17.23
C GLN A 463 8.51 -9.52 -17.87
N VAL A 464 8.31 -8.49 -17.05
CA VAL A 464 7.80 -7.19 -17.50
C VAL A 464 8.95 -6.22 -17.62
N VAL A 465 9.09 -5.63 -18.82
CA VAL A 465 10.26 -4.82 -19.20
C VAL A 465 9.82 -3.44 -19.66
N ARG A 466 10.60 -2.43 -19.28
CA ARG A 466 10.58 -1.08 -19.87
C ARG A 466 12.02 -0.64 -20.11
N ASP A 467 12.35 -0.25 -21.34
CA ASP A 467 13.72 0.16 -21.74
C ASP A 467 14.82 -0.85 -21.36
N ASN A 468 14.55 -2.15 -21.48
CA ASN A 468 15.46 -3.22 -21.03
C ASN A 468 15.83 -3.16 -19.53
N LYS A 469 15.03 -2.45 -18.72
CA LYS A 469 15.13 -2.40 -17.27
C LYS A 469 13.88 -2.99 -16.65
N THR A 470 14.08 -3.61 -15.50
CA THR A 470 13.00 -4.13 -14.67
C THR A 470 12.19 -3.01 -14.06
N ILE A 471 10.87 -3.20 -14.05
CA ILE A 471 9.90 -2.23 -13.56
C ILE A 471 9.70 -2.43 -12.07
N GLY A 472 9.77 -1.33 -11.31
CA GLY A 472 9.32 -1.26 -9.92
C GLY A 472 10.43 -1.39 -8.89
N ASN A 473 10.52 -0.37 -8.04
CA ASN A 473 10.80 -0.46 -6.62
C ASN A 473 10.22 0.81 -5.99
N LEU A 474 9.75 0.76 -4.74
CA LEU A 474 9.14 1.93 -4.11
C LEU A 474 10.20 3.01 -3.90
N ALA A 475 10.30 3.93 -4.85
CA ALA A 475 10.93 5.21 -4.61
C ALA A 475 9.97 6.00 -3.74
N SER A 476 10.46 6.56 -2.63
CA SER A 476 9.71 7.58 -1.92
C SER A 476 9.31 8.65 -2.94
N ASN A 477 8.00 8.75 -3.24
CA ASN A 477 7.41 9.77 -4.11
C ASN A 477 7.34 9.47 -5.63
N SER A 478 7.08 8.23 -6.08
CA SER A 478 6.97 7.94 -7.53
C SER A 478 5.77 8.63 -8.24
N GLY A 479 4.78 9.11 -7.48
CA GLY A 479 3.58 9.76 -8.02
C GLY A 479 2.54 8.79 -8.61
N SER A 480 2.72 7.47 -8.47
CA SER A 480 1.71 6.50 -8.93
C SER A 480 0.37 6.68 -8.20
N PRO A 481 -0.78 6.67 -8.88
CA PRO A 481 -2.09 6.66 -8.22
C PRO A 481 -2.42 5.30 -7.58
N PHE A 482 -1.64 4.26 -7.84
CA PHE A 482 -1.88 2.91 -7.35
C PHE A 482 -0.75 2.45 -6.45
N LEU A 483 -1.11 2.03 -5.23
CA LEU A 483 -0.20 1.42 -4.26
C LEU A 483 -0.62 -0.03 -4.01
N PHE A 484 0.23 -0.97 -4.37
CA PHE A 484 0.04 -2.39 -4.10
C PHE A 484 0.63 -2.76 -2.75
N LEU A 485 -0.09 -3.56 -1.98
CA LEU A 485 0.30 -4.09 -0.68
C LEU A 485 0.19 -5.61 -0.72
N SER A 486 1.27 -6.31 -0.41
CA SER A 486 1.23 -7.77 -0.30
C SER A 486 2.43 -8.34 0.44
N ASN A 487 2.32 -9.62 0.76
CA ASN A 487 3.36 -10.46 1.33
C ASN A 487 4.00 -11.35 0.24
N SER A 488 4.50 -12.52 0.63
CA SER A 488 5.20 -13.45 -0.25
C SER A 488 4.43 -13.83 -1.51
N TYR A 489 3.09 -13.87 -1.53
CA TYR A 489 2.30 -14.24 -2.73
C TYR A 489 2.51 -13.29 -3.92
N PHE A 490 2.84 -12.04 -3.65
CA PHE A 490 3.15 -11.05 -4.68
C PHE A 490 4.55 -11.21 -5.26
N ARG A 491 5.47 -11.92 -4.58
CA ARG A 491 6.86 -11.99 -5.05
C ARG A 491 7.04 -12.96 -6.22
N PHE A 492 6.03 -13.75 -6.54
CA PHE A 492 6.12 -14.83 -7.51
C PHE A 492 5.54 -14.47 -8.89
N PRO A 493 6.06 -15.08 -9.99
CA PRO A 493 7.23 -15.97 -10.02
C PRO A 493 8.53 -15.31 -9.57
N GLN A 494 8.74 -14.05 -9.91
CA GLN A 494 9.92 -13.31 -9.44
C GLN A 494 9.72 -11.79 -9.55
N ARG A 495 9.43 -11.14 -8.41
CA ARG A 495 9.26 -9.68 -8.32
C ARG A 495 10.44 -8.89 -8.84
N SER A 496 11.69 -9.32 -8.57
CA SER A 496 12.87 -8.58 -9.06
C SER A 496 12.96 -8.52 -10.58
N LEU A 497 12.17 -9.34 -11.28
CA LEU A 497 12.01 -9.37 -12.73
C LEU A 497 10.68 -8.74 -13.20
N GLY A 498 9.90 -8.13 -12.31
CA GLY A 498 8.55 -7.65 -12.65
C GLY A 498 7.57 -8.77 -13.01
N ALA A 499 7.95 -10.04 -12.81
CA ALA A 499 7.06 -11.19 -12.97
C ALA A 499 6.26 -11.38 -11.69
N SER A 500 5.24 -10.54 -11.52
CA SER A 500 4.34 -10.51 -10.36
C SER A 500 3.04 -9.78 -10.72
N VAL A 501 2.01 -9.90 -9.88
CA VAL A 501 0.71 -9.25 -10.10
C VAL A 501 0.82 -7.75 -10.47
N PRO A 502 1.56 -6.89 -9.75
CA PRO A 502 1.66 -5.48 -10.16
C PRO A 502 2.54 -5.26 -11.37
N GLY A 503 3.57 -6.09 -11.58
CA GLY A 503 4.36 -6.00 -12.81
C GLY A 503 3.48 -6.27 -14.02
N TYR A 504 2.73 -7.37 -14.02
CA TYR A 504 1.76 -7.65 -15.08
C TYR A 504 0.63 -6.62 -15.14
N THR A 505 0.23 -6.05 -14.01
CA THR A 505 -0.76 -4.96 -14.03
C THR A 505 -0.17 -3.75 -14.76
N ALA A 506 1.10 -3.42 -14.53
CA ALA A 506 1.79 -2.35 -15.22
C ALA A 506 1.79 -2.55 -16.75
N TYR A 507 1.96 -3.79 -17.20
CA TYR A 507 1.81 -4.16 -18.60
C TYR A 507 0.38 -3.90 -19.13
N PHE A 508 -0.66 -4.30 -18.41
CA PHE A 508 -2.04 -4.10 -18.88
C PHE A 508 -2.49 -2.63 -18.86
N ILE A 509 -2.17 -1.89 -17.79
CA ILE A 509 -2.59 -0.49 -17.65
C ILE A 509 -1.63 0.49 -18.32
N GLN A 510 -0.45 0.02 -18.75
CA GLN A 510 0.64 0.83 -19.29
C GLN A 510 1.05 1.97 -18.33
N ALA A 511 1.09 1.70 -17.02
CA ALA A 511 1.49 2.65 -15.98
C ALA A 511 2.16 1.87 -14.84
N ILE A 512 3.20 2.44 -14.22
CA ILE A 512 3.99 1.74 -13.21
C ILE A 512 3.37 1.97 -11.83
N PRO A 513 2.83 0.92 -11.18
CA PRO A 513 2.34 1.03 -9.82
C PRO A 513 3.49 1.14 -8.81
N ASP A 514 3.19 1.70 -7.64
CA ASP A 514 4.05 1.52 -6.48
C ASP A 514 3.69 0.23 -5.75
N TRP A 515 4.67 -0.35 -5.07
CA TRP A 515 4.45 -1.51 -4.23
C TRP A 515 5.10 -1.39 -2.86
N TYR A 516 4.40 -1.79 -1.82
CA TYR A 516 4.95 -1.98 -0.49
C TYR A 516 4.84 -3.47 -0.16
N TYR A 517 5.95 -4.07 0.25
CA TYR A 517 6.08 -5.52 0.45
C TYR A 517 6.76 -5.79 1.79
N GLN A 518 6.28 -6.83 2.48
CA GLN A 518 6.89 -7.35 3.69
C GLN A 518 6.60 -8.85 3.78
N ASP A 519 7.60 -9.68 4.08
CA ASP A 519 7.36 -11.11 4.33
C ASP A 519 6.41 -11.29 5.54
N GLY A 520 5.53 -12.29 5.46
CA GLY A 520 4.58 -12.60 6.55
C GLY A 520 3.17 -12.07 6.32
N THR A 521 2.56 -11.47 7.34
CA THR A 521 1.15 -11.07 7.32
C THR A 521 0.97 -9.62 6.87
N HIS A 522 -0.20 -9.27 6.31
CA HIS A 522 -0.50 -7.87 5.91
C HIS A 522 -0.62 -6.91 7.10
N ASN A 523 -0.75 -7.43 8.31
CA ASN A 523 -1.01 -6.68 9.52
C ASN A 523 0.13 -5.66 9.85
N PRO A 524 1.40 -6.08 10.00
CA PRO A 524 2.54 -5.17 10.11
C PRO A 524 2.60 -4.13 8.99
N MET A 525 2.22 -4.49 7.77
CA MET A 525 2.25 -3.57 6.63
C MET A 525 1.22 -2.45 6.76
N ILE A 526 -0.01 -2.78 7.11
CA ILE A 526 -1.07 -1.81 7.36
C ILE A 526 -0.66 -0.87 8.49
N ARG A 527 -0.11 -1.41 9.59
CA ARG A 527 0.42 -0.59 10.69
C ARG A 527 1.45 0.40 10.19
N ASN A 528 2.40 -0.07 9.39
CA ASN A 528 3.47 0.76 8.86
C ASN A 528 2.95 1.87 7.93
N LEU A 529 1.91 1.61 7.14
CA LEU A 529 1.27 2.61 6.30
C LEU A 529 0.53 3.67 7.11
N ILE A 530 -0.22 3.26 8.14
CA ILE A 530 -0.91 4.20 9.05
C ILE A 530 0.11 5.07 9.80
N ALA A 531 1.24 4.49 10.20
CA ALA A 531 2.32 5.22 10.85
C ALA A 531 3.09 6.16 9.90
N LYS A 532 3.01 5.93 8.58
CA LYS A 532 3.68 6.70 7.52
C LYS A 532 2.67 7.19 6.48
N PRO A 533 1.72 8.07 6.85
CA PRO A 533 0.64 8.52 5.97
C PRO A 533 1.13 9.14 4.66
N GLN A 534 2.35 9.66 4.61
CA GLN A 534 2.98 10.17 3.38
C GLN A 534 3.08 9.14 2.25
N LEU A 535 3.09 7.83 2.57
CA LEU A 535 3.07 6.77 1.56
C LEU A 535 1.73 6.70 0.80
N LEU A 536 0.67 7.28 1.40
CA LEU A 536 -0.68 7.38 0.85
C LEU A 536 -0.92 8.70 0.11
N ASN A 537 0.08 9.59 0.03
CA ASN A 537 -0.05 10.81 -0.75
C ASN A 537 -0.32 10.50 -2.22
N PHE A 538 -1.30 11.20 -2.79
CA PHE A 538 -1.76 11.12 -4.16
C PHE A 538 -2.07 9.69 -4.62
N ARG A 539 -2.63 8.87 -3.73
CA ARG A 539 -3.20 7.57 -4.13
C ARG A 539 -4.66 7.75 -4.53
N ARG A 540 -5.07 7.01 -5.55
CA ARG A 540 -6.46 6.77 -5.93
C ARG A 540 -6.96 5.48 -5.31
N ALA A 541 -6.12 4.45 -5.34
CA ALA A 541 -6.44 3.15 -4.77
C ALA A 541 -5.22 2.51 -4.09
N VAL A 542 -5.53 1.82 -3.00
CA VAL A 542 -4.65 0.85 -2.34
C VAL A 542 -5.15 -0.54 -2.70
N ILE A 543 -4.27 -1.34 -3.32
CA ILE A 543 -4.57 -2.68 -3.80
C ILE A 543 -3.92 -3.68 -2.86
N MET A 544 -4.72 -4.42 -2.10
CA MET A 544 -4.25 -5.49 -1.24
C MET A 544 -4.31 -6.83 -1.97
N VAL A 545 -3.16 -7.42 -2.28
CA VAL A 545 -3.07 -8.74 -2.91
C VAL A 545 -2.71 -9.75 -1.82
N GLY A 546 -3.48 -10.83 -1.66
CA GLY A 546 -3.19 -11.81 -0.62
C GLY A 546 -3.91 -13.14 -0.82
N HIS A 547 -3.37 -14.17 -0.16
CA HIS A 547 -4.08 -15.44 -0.04
C HIS A 547 -5.12 -15.32 1.09
N PRO A 548 -6.29 -15.96 0.98
CA PRO A 548 -7.33 -15.86 2.02
C PRO A 548 -6.89 -16.30 3.42
N ASP A 549 -5.88 -17.17 3.54
CA ASP A 549 -5.31 -17.53 4.85
C ASP A 549 -4.61 -16.36 5.54
N ASP A 550 -4.06 -15.42 4.76
CA ASP A 550 -3.38 -14.23 5.29
C ASP A 550 -4.36 -13.26 5.98
N TRP A 551 -5.67 -13.49 5.79
CA TRP A 551 -6.74 -12.59 6.19
C TRP A 551 -7.37 -12.95 7.53
N LYS A 552 -6.91 -14.04 8.16
CA LYS A 552 -7.42 -14.52 9.45
C LYS A 552 -7.04 -13.63 10.64
N GLU A 553 -6.00 -12.81 10.51
CA GLU A 553 -5.43 -12.00 11.60
C GLU A 553 -5.28 -10.53 11.19
N PHE A 554 -6.39 -9.88 10.84
CA PHE A 554 -6.36 -8.43 10.61
C PHE A 554 -6.18 -7.66 11.92
N PRO A 555 -5.35 -6.61 11.92
CA PRO A 555 -5.20 -5.80 13.11
C PRO A 555 -6.46 -4.99 13.41
N PHE A 556 -6.72 -4.85 14.70
CA PHE A 556 -7.57 -3.81 15.21
C PHE A 556 -6.93 -2.43 14.94
N ILE A 557 -7.48 -1.64 14.01
CA ILE A 557 -7.13 -0.21 13.93
C ILE A 557 -7.69 0.46 15.18
N PRO A 558 -6.84 1.09 16.03
CA PRO A 558 -7.29 1.67 17.27
C PRO A 558 -8.44 2.66 17.06
N LYS A 559 -9.46 2.56 17.92
CA LYS A 559 -10.64 3.43 17.87
C LYS A 559 -10.29 4.92 17.87
N TYR A 560 -9.21 5.34 18.54
CA TYR A 560 -8.80 6.75 18.53
C TYR A 560 -8.29 7.23 17.16
N ILE A 561 -7.77 6.35 16.28
CA ILE A 561 -7.43 6.72 14.89
C ILE A 561 -8.72 6.94 14.10
N GLN A 562 -9.72 6.09 14.32
CA GLN A 562 -11.06 6.24 13.74
C GLN A 562 -11.75 7.52 14.23
N ASP A 563 -11.65 7.82 15.52
CA ASP A 563 -12.25 8.99 16.16
C ASP A 563 -11.48 10.29 15.84
N LYS A 564 -10.15 10.25 15.69
CA LYS A 564 -9.34 11.40 15.25
C LYS A 564 -9.55 11.73 13.78
N ALA A 565 -9.70 10.73 12.90
CA ALA A 565 -10.10 10.95 11.51
C ALA A 565 -11.46 11.66 11.47
N LYS A 566 -12.43 11.20 12.26
CA LYS A 566 -13.71 11.90 12.45
C LYS A 566 -13.55 13.31 13.03
N ARG A 567 -12.71 13.54 14.04
CA ARG A 567 -12.47 14.87 14.64
C ARG A 567 -11.82 15.85 13.67
N ILE A 568 -10.86 15.41 12.86
CA ILE A 568 -10.25 16.27 11.82
C ILE A 568 -11.31 16.69 10.80
N THR A 569 -12.28 15.81 10.52
CA THR A 569 -13.39 16.08 9.59
C THR A 569 -14.59 16.82 10.23
N LEU A 570 -14.79 16.75 11.55
CA LEU A 570 -15.94 17.34 12.27
C LEU A 570 -15.60 18.59 13.12
N GLU A 571 -14.34 18.84 13.51
CA GLU A 571 -13.98 19.93 14.44
C GLU A 571 -13.63 21.27 13.76
N LYS A 572 -13.96 21.47 12.48
CA LYS A 572 -13.88 22.80 11.87
C LYS A 572 -15.22 23.53 11.77
N THR A 573 -16.08 23.33 12.76
CA THR A 573 -17.10 24.31 13.13
C THR A 573 -16.42 25.40 13.96
N ILE A 574 -15.94 26.46 13.30
CA ILE A 574 -15.35 27.62 13.98
C ILE A 574 -16.49 28.37 14.67
N SER A 575 -16.68 28.12 15.97
CA SER A 575 -17.52 28.96 16.82
C SER A 575 -16.76 30.27 17.08
N ALA A 576 -17.06 31.29 16.28
CA ALA A 576 -16.49 32.63 16.43
C ALA A 576 -17.09 33.33 17.65
N PHE A 577 -16.44 33.21 18.81
CA PHE A 577 -16.49 34.23 19.85
C PHE A 577 -15.14 34.26 20.57
N SER A 578 -14.47 35.41 20.42
CA SER A 578 -13.34 35.89 21.23
C SER A 578 -12.35 34.82 21.70
N ASP A 579 -11.35 34.53 20.89
CA ASP A 579 -9.94 34.48 21.31
C ASP A 579 -9.07 34.38 20.05
N GLU A 580 -7.86 34.96 20.12
CA GLU A 580 -6.94 35.12 19.00
C GLU A 580 -6.75 33.86 18.16
N VAL A 581 -7.18 33.90 16.89
CA VAL A 581 -6.79 32.88 15.91
C VAL A 581 -5.41 33.25 15.37
N THR A 582 -4.37 32.72 15.99
CA THR A 582 -3.00 32.81 15.45
C THR A 582 -2.80 31.67 14.45
N ILE A 583 -2.80 31.98 13.15
CA ILE A 583 -2.58 31.00 12.08
C ILE A 583 -1.07 30.78 11.93
N ASN A 584 -0.51 29.92 12.77
CA ASN A 584 0.86 29.43 12.64
C ASN A 584 0.85 28.05 11.98
N ASN A 585 0.67 27.97 10.66
CA ASN A 585 1.43 27.04 9.81
C ASN A 585 0.92 26.95 8.36
N TYR A 586 1.93 26.79 7.51
CA TYR A 586 1.98 26.56 6.08
C TYR A 586 0.95 25.56 5.55
N ASN A 587 0.12 26.02 4.62
CA ASN A 587 -0.17 25.45 3.31
C ASN A 587 -1.44 26.14 2.80
N SER A 588 -1.46 26.49 1.51
CA SER A 588 -2.62 27.06 0.84
C SER A 588 -3.84 26.14 0.98
N PHE A 589 -4.82 26.52 1.80
CA PHE A 589 -6.09 25.82 1.93
C PHE A 589 -7.21 26.64 1.23
N LEU A 590 -7.80 26.06 0.19
CA LEU A 590 -9.08 26.49 -0.38
C LEU A 590 -10.21 26.03 0.58
N TYR A 591 -10.99 26.98 1.09
CA TYR A 591 -12.24 26.66 1.80
C TYR A 591 -13.42 26.76 0.83
N SER A 592 -14.37 25.84 0.94
CA SER A 592 -15.77 26.05 0.53
C SER A 592 -16.64 25.81 1.76
N ILE A 593 -17.44 26.80 2.15
CA ILE A 593 -18.39 26.68 3.25
C ILE A 593 -19.68 26.10 2.67
N ASP A 594 -20.15 24.99 3.22
CA ASP A 594 -21.40 24.34 2.82
C ASP A 594 -22.61 25.12 3.38
N LYS A 595 -23.71 25.14 2.63
CA LYS A 595 -24.71 26.22 2.68
C LYS A 595 -25.76 26.13 3.79
N ASP A 596 -25.85 25.03 4.53
CA ASP A 596 -27.11 24.73 5.24
C ASP A 596 -27.07 24.62 6.77
N GLU A 597 -25.93 24.74 7.47
CA GLU A 597 -25.96 24.66 8.93
C GLU A 597 -24.94 25.58 9.63
N ALA A 598 -25.38 26.82 9.93
CA ALA A 598 -24.70 27.66 10.91
C ALA A 598 -25.73 28.21 11.92
N VAL A 599 -25.95 27.47 13.01
CA VAL A 599 -26.63 28.00 14.21
C VAL A 599 -25.56 28.31 15.25
N LEU A 600 -25.42 29.58 15.62
CA LEU A 600 -24.48 30.05 16.64
C LEU A 600 -25.02 29.75 18.06
N PHE A 601 -24.27 28.97 18.84
CA PHE A 601 -24.47 28.86 20.28
C PHE A 601 -23.28 29.46 21.03
N THR A 602 -23.54 30.20 22.11
CA THR A 602 -22.51 30.55 23.10
C THR A 602 -22.37 29.40 24.11
N SER A 603 -21.28 29.38 24.88
CA SER A 603 -20.94 28.31 25.85
C SER A 603 -21.99 28.05 26.95
N ASN A 604 -23.08 28.81 27.01
CA ASN A 604 -24.24 28.59 27.89
C ASN A 604 -25.61 28.59 27.17
N GLY A 605 -25.66 28.37 25.84
CA GLY A 605 -26.92 28.06 25.15
C GLY A 605 -27.94 29.19 24.98
N ILE A 606 -27.56 30.46 25.12
CA ILE A 606 -28.46 31.61 24.86
C ILE A 606 -28.09 32.25 23.51
N PRO A 607 -29.06 32.48 22.59
CA PRO A 607 -28.81 33.16 21.33
C PRO A 607 -28.53 34.65 21.55
N VAL A 608 -27.35 35.11 21.15
CA VAL A 608 -26.97 36.53 21.22
C VAL A 608 -27.36 37.23 19.92
N SER A 609 -28.39 38.07 20.00
CA SER A 609 -28.66 39.11 18.98
C SER A 609 -27.81 40.34 19.31
N GLN A 610 -26.53 40.35 18.94
CA GLN A 610 -25.75 41.60 18.92
C GLN A 610 -25.15 41.85 17.56
N ARG A 611 -25.48 43.04 17.03
CA ARG A 611 -25.10 43.58 15.74
C ARG A 611 -23.63 44.01 15.80
N VAL A 612 -22.74 43.23 15.22
CA VAL A 612 -21.32 43.58 15.10
C VAL A 612 -21.11 44.23 13.72
N ASN A 613 -20.91 45.55 13.70
CA ASN A 613 -20.74 46.34 12.46
C ASN A 613 -19.31 46.26 11.87
N GLN A 614 -18.39 45.60 12.58
CA GLN A 614 -16.99 45.48 12.20
C GLN A 614 -16.39 44.20 12.77
N PHE A 615 -15.74 43.40 11.93
CA PHE A 615 -14.93 42.26 12.40
C PHE A 615 -13.51 42.36 11.84
N GLU A 616 -12.56 41.87 12.63
CA GLU A 616 -11.13 41.88 12.32
C GLU A 616 -10.65 40.45 12.10
N MET A 617 -9.87 40.24 11.05
CA MET A 617 -9.07 39.01 10.89
C MET A 617 -7.59 39.36 10.83
N LYS A 618 -6.78 38.68 11.65
CA LYS A 618 -5.33 38.82 11.67
C LYS A 618 -4.70 37.68 10.87
N PHE A 619 -3.69 37.99 10.08
CA PHE A 619 -2.94 37.00 9.31
C PHE A 619 -1.44 37.29 9.41
N SER A 620 -0.66 36.22 9.44
CA SER A 620 0.79 36.30 9.29
C SER A 620 1.14 35.97 7.84
N ILE A 621 1.79 36.91 7.15
CA ILE A 621 2.24 36.71 5.77
C ILE A 621 3.72 36.26 5.82
N PRO A 622 4.05 35.02 5.42
CA PRO A 622 5.42 34.55 5.42
C PRO A 622 6.27 35.37 4.43
N TYR A 623 7.50 35.67 4.84
CA TYR A 623 8.50 36.22 3.93
C TYR A 623 8.93 35.14 2.91
N LEU A 624 8.77 35.43 1.62
CA LEU A 624 9.27 34.59 0.54
C LEU A 624 10.37 35.35 -0.22
N GLU A 625 11.59 34.83 -0.15
CA GLU A 625 12.76 35.45 -0.77
C GLU A 625 12.54 35.69 -2.27
N GLY A 626 12.80 36.93 -2.73
CA GLY A 626 12.65 37.34 -4.13
C GLY A 626 11.25 37.81 -4.58
N ARG A 627 10.22 37.73 -3.73
CA ARG A 627 8.87 38.24 -4.02
C ARG A 627 8.69 39.68 -3.54
N LYS A 628 7.99 40.51 -4.31
CA LYS A 628 7.83 41.95 -4.04
C LYS A 628 6.44 42.32 -3.54
N THR A 629 5.45 41.48 -3.80
CA THR A 629 4.06 41.79 -3.46
C THR A 629 3.27 40.52 -3.14
N CYS A 630 2.42 40.59 -2.13
CA CYS A 630 1.39 39.57 -1.86
C CYS A 630 0.03 40.19 -2.16
N MET A 631 -0.76 39.58 -3.04
CA MET A 631 -2.15 39.94 -3.26
C MET A 631 -3.03 39.06 -2.37
N VAL A 632 -3.88 39.69 -1.59
CA VAL A 632 -4.93 39.04 -0.83
C VAL A 632 -6.24 39.21 -1.58
N ARG A 633 -6.81 38.11 -2.06
CA ARG A 633 -8.14 38.10 -2.68
C ARG A 633 -9.16 37.55 -1.70
N VAL A 634 -10.23 38.29 -1.46
CA VAL A 634 -11.36 37.83 -0.64
C VAL A 634 -12.56 37.64 -1.56
N ASN A 635 -13.09 36.41 -1.61
CA ASN A 635 -14.28 36.10 -2.41
C ASN A 635 -15.51 36.02 -1.50
N PHE A 636 -16.60 36.62 -1.93
CA PHE A 636 -17.88 36.67 -1.22
C PHE A 636 -18.97 35.99 -2.06
N ASP A 637 -19.93 35.33 -1.42
CA ASP A 637 -21.12 34.76 -2.08
C ASP A 637 -22.26 35.78 -2.22
N ARG A 638 -22.43 36.65 -1.22
CA ARG A 638 -23.35 37.80 -1.22
C ARG A 638 -22.70 38.94 -0.44
N THR A 639 -22.71 40.15 -1.02
CA THR A 639 -22.13 41.33 -0.37
C THR A 639 -23.21 42.37 -0.07
N SER A 640 -23.23 42.87 1.16
CA SER A 640 -23.63 44.26 1.44
C SER A 640 -22.45 45.18 1.12
N SER A 641 -22.59 46.51 1.20
CA SER A 641 -21.43 47.38 0.93
C SER A 641 -20.35 47.17 1.99
N ILE A 642 -19.22 46.58 1.60
CA ILE A 642 -18.11 46.21 2.49
C ILE A 642 -16.89 47.01 2.05
N THR A 643 -16.24 47.65 3.01
CA THR A 643 -14.88 48.16 2.84
C THR A 643 -13.93 47.20 3.53
N LEU A 644 -12.97 46.70 2.75
CA LEU A 644 -11.83 45.95 3.24
C LEU A 644 -10.67 46.91 3.42
N ILE A 645 -10.02 46.81 4.56
CA ILE A 645 -8.85 47.62 4.91
C ILE A 645 -7.76 46.64 5.30
N ILE A 646 -6.65 46.64 4.56
CA ILE A 646 -5.44 45.98 5.03
C ILE A 646 -4.64 47.00 5.84
N SER A 647 -4.24 46.64 7.06
CA SER A 647 -3.32 47.44 7.86
C SER A 647 -2.16 46.61 8.39
N ARG A 648 -1.05 47.27 8.70
CA ARG A 648 0.12 46.71 9.39
C ARG A 648 0.55 47.67 10.47
N ASN A 649 0.75 47.16 11.69
CA ASN A 649 1.05 48.00 12.86
C ASN A 649 0.07 49.19 12.96
N ASP A 650 -1.21 48.91 12.70
CA ASP A 650 -2.33 49.87 12.66
C ASP A 650 -2.22 50.98 11.59
N SER A 651 -1.25 50.91 10.69
CA SER A 651 -1.15 51.78 9.50
C SER A 651 -1.83 51.12 8.30
N ILE A 652 -2.74 51.84 7.64
CA ILE A 652 -3.46 51.34 6.45
C ILE A 652 -2.47 51.17 5.29
N ILE A 653 -2.44 49.96 4.72
CA ILE A 653 -1.63 49.59 3.56
C ILE A 653 -2.45 49.75 2.28
N ASP A 654 -3.67 49.23 2.27
CA ASP A 654 -4.55 49.23 1.09
C ASP A 654 -6.02 49.16 1.52
N THR A 655 -6.92 49.62 0.64
CA THR A 655 -8.36 49.58 0.88
C THR A 655 -9.13 49.25 -0.39
N CYS A 656 -10.13 48.38 -0.28
CA CYS A 656 -11.02 48.04 -1.39
C CYS A 656 -12.48 48.13 -0.90
N SER A 657 -13.30 48.91 -1.59
CA SER A 657 -14.74 48.98 -1.32
C SER A 657 -15.51 48.20 -2.38
N LEU A 658 -16.32 47.26 -1.92
CA LEU A 658 -17.23 46.49 -2.74
C LEU A 658 -18.64 47.05 -2.67
N ALA A 659 -19.24 47.28 -3.84
CA ALA A 659 -20.66 47.61 -3.94
C ALA A 659 -21.51 46.35 -3.69
N PRO A 660 -22.77 46.48 -3.23
CA PRO A 660 -23.62 45.32 -3.01
C PRO A 660 -23.81 44.49 -4.30
N GLY A 661 -23.71 43.15 -4.20
CA GLY A 661 -23.88 42.28 -5.35
C GLY A 661 -23.88 40.78 -5.01
N ARG A 662 -24.22 39.96 -6.01
CA ARG A 662 -24.07 38.49 -5.95
C ARG A 662 -22.68 38.13 -6.47
N SER A 663 -21.95 37.33 -5.69
CA SER A 663 -20.57 36.90 -5.95
C SER A 663 -19.60 37.98 -6.42
N GLN A 664 -18.75 38.46 -5.50
CA GLN A 664 -17.72 39.45 -5.81
C GLN A 664 -16.37 39.04 -5.21
N SER A 665 -15.29 39.45 -5.86
CA SER A 665 -13.93 39.32 -5.36
C SER A 665 -13.35 40.72 -5.10
N ALA A 666 -12.68 40.90 -3.98
CA ALA A 666 -11.84 42.07 -3.74
C ALA A 666 -10.39 41.66 -3.66
N ASP A 667 -9.56 42.33 -4.46
CA ASP A 667 -8.11 42.14 -4.49
C ASP A 667 -7.45 43.31 -3.77
N LEU A 668 -6.61 42.99 -2.80
CA LEU A 668 -5.86 43.95 -1.99
C LEU A 668 -4.37 43.60 -2.10
N PHE A 669 -3.52 44.60 -2.25
CA PHE A 669 -2.10 44.38 -2.48
C PHE A 669 -1.26 44.79 -1.28
N VAL A 670 -0.44 43.86 -0.80
CA VAL A 670 0.51 44.07 0.30
C VAL A 670 1.93 44.14 -0.26
N PRO A 671 2.56 45.32 -0.29
CA PRO A 671 3.95 45.44 -0.70
C PRO A 671 4.86 44.75 0.32
N LEU A 672 5.62 43.76 -0.14
CA LEU A 672 6.61 43.04 0.64
C LEU A 672 7.95 43.78 0.50
N LEU A 673 8.12 44.84 1.29
CA LEU A 673 9.37 45.62 1.26
C LEU A 673 10.56 44.75 1.71
N ASN A 674 11.72 44.99 1.09
CA ASN A 674 13.00 44.24 1.10
C ASN A 674 13.68 43.96 2.47
N GLN A 675 12.96 43.87 3.58
CA GLN A 675 13.55 43.55 4.89
C GLN A 675 13.14 42.16 5.37
N ALA A 676 14.14 41.42 5.85
CA ALA A 676 14.09 40.02 6.28
C ALA A 676 13.33 39.80 7.61
N SER A 677 12.26 40.55 7.87
CA SER A 677 11.39 40.35 9.04
C SER A 677 10.05 39.76 8.61
N ASP A 678 9.62 38.71 9.32
CA ASP A 678 8.29 38.12 9.19
C ASP A 678 7.21 39.22 9.23
N PHE A 679 6.25 39.16 8.31
CA PHE A 679 5.09 40.04 8.33
C PHE A 679 4.04 39.46 9.28
N SER A 680 4.36 39.43 10.57
CA SER A 680 3.55 38.81 11.63
C SER A 680 2.23 39.55 11.92
N ASP A 681 2.12 40.83 11.55
CA ASP A 681 1.03 41.72 11.98
C ASP A 681 0.28 42.40 10.82
N VAL A 682 -0.21 41.61 9.85
CA VAL A 682 -1.12 42.12 8.81
C VAL A 682 -2.57 41.85 9.22
N LYS A 683 -3.38 42.89 9.25
CA LYS A 683 -4.80 42.83 9.63
C LYS A 683 -5.68 43.13 8.43
N ILE A 684 -6.78 42.41 8.28
CA ILE A 684 -7.86 42.75 7.35
C ILE A 684 -9.08 43.12 8.19
N LEU A 685 -9.48 44.38 8.10
CA LEU A 685 -10.66 44.91 8.76
C LEU A 685 -11.80 44.95 7.76
N PHE A 686 -12.94 44.41 8.18
CA PHE A 686 -14.18 44.39 7.41
C PHE A 686 -15.12 45.43 8.02
N GLN A 687 -15.39 46.50 7.27
CA GLN A 687 -16.28 47.57 7.70
C GLN A 687 -17.54 47.61 6.84
N GLN A 688 -18.70 47.39 7.45
CA GLN A 688 -19.98 47.41 6.74
C GLN A 688 -20.60 48.80 6.82
N LYS A 689 -21.03 49.34 5.67
CA LYS A 689 -21.64 50.67 5.59
C LYS A 689 -23.15 50.69 5.85
N HIS A 690 -23.86 49.57 5.62
CA HIS A 690 -25.31 49.50 5.79
C HIS A 690 -25.82 48.12 6.27
N TYR A 691 -26.79 48.18 7.19
CA TYR A 691 -27.43 47.08 7.91
C TYR A 691 -28.07 46.02 6.99
N ALA A 692 -27.36 44.95 6.71
CA ALA A 692 -27.94 43.68 6.28
C ALA A 692 -27.25 42.52 6.99
N ASN A 693 -28.05 41.63 7.56
CA ASN A 693 -27.58 40.43 8.26
C ASN A 693 -27.01 39.44 7.24
N GLU A 694 -25.87 38.84 7.60
CA GLU A 694 -25.13 37.76 6.92
C GLU A 694 -24.02 38.19 5.95
N TYR A 695 -22.80 37.86 6.34
CA TYR A 695 -21.64 37.74 5.45
C TYR A 695 -21.53 36.28 5.03
N ALA A 696 -21.33 36.02 3.75
CA ALA A 696 -20.85 34.72 3.29
C ALA A 696 -19.51 34.94 2.58
N ILE A 697 -18.41 35.00 3.34
CA ILE A 697 -17.08 34.89 2.75
C ILE A 697 -16.97 33.46 2.22
N LYS A 698 -16.76 33.32 0.92
CA LYS A 698 -16.61 32.03 0.26
C LYS A 698 -15.22 31.47 0.55
N ASN A 699 -14.18 32.26 0.31
CA ASN A 699 -12.79 31.93 0.61
C ASN A 699 -11.90 33.19 0.63
N ILE A 700 -10.64 33.01 1.04
CA ILE A 700 -9.56 34.00 0.95
C ILE A 700 -8.38 33.33 0.26
N GLU A 701 -7.78 33.99 -0.71
CA GLU A 701 -6.64 33.50 -1.49
C GLU A 701 -5.45 34.45 -1.31
N LEU A 702 -4.24 33.89 -1.24
CA LEU A 702 -2.99 34.63 -1.17
C LEU A 702 -2.14 34.31 -2.41
N TRP A 703 -1.73 35.35 -3.14
CA TRP A 703 -0.95 35.22 -4.36
C TRP A 703 0.36 36.02 -4.24
N TYR A 704 1.50 35.36 -4.40
CA TYR A 704 2.82 35.99 -4.28
C TYR A 704 3.38 36.29 -5.67
N TYR A 705 3.71 37.55 -5.91
CA TYR A 705 4.27 38.05 -7.17
C TYR A 705 5.74 38.42 -7.02
#